data_AF-A0A0N1G037-F1
#
_entry.id   AF-A0A0N1G037-F1
#
_cell.length_a   1.000
_cell.length_b   1.000
_cell.length_c   1.000
_cell.angle_alpha   90.00
_cell.angle_beta   90.00
_cell.angle_gamma   90.00
#
_symmetry.space_group_name_H-M   'P 1'
#
loop_
_entity.id
_entity.type
_entity.pdbx_description
1 polymer ?
#
loop_
_entity_poly.entity_id
_entity_poly.type
_entity_poly.pdbx_seq_one_letter_code
_entity_poly.pdbx_strand_id
1 'polypeptide(L)'
;MSFNTSSRQLSKTDEAPEDVPSQEVTPLDAPAPRDTVQTSEAETPEVSAAEAKAPETEAPEAKAPEAEAPEAKAPEAPEAEAPEAEAPEAPIDPEPKAPEAKDPETETPEAEASQTETSQTETPETESPEAEAPDADAPEGEVEAPEQAAGEPDPAVSDADTPTAPRPRRWRRVWGGWREKYPVAARVLAWTTTAVALAVVVVALLMPTQADKVRLAAFVRLPVEAIFGAALLIVLPRKPRIAVAAFAGLGLGALTVVNFLDIGFNEYLGRGFNVVLDWSLFSDAQGYLQDTFGKGGALGIAALAVTLVIAVLALTTLSVIRLGNLAARHTETATRTTLVLAIAWVTCAALGVQYAAGIPIASEHTMQALQFKAEQVQRTLQDEAEFAKIAKKDNFANTPPDQLLTGLRGKDMMITFIESYGRSAIEDPVMAPGVDATLTAENKKLTDAGFAAKSGWLTSATYGGSSWLGHSTFMSGLWISNQQRYRTVTAGKRLTLPGAFKKTGAWDTVGVMPGVQKAWPEQNFYGIDKLYDSHKLGYKGPKFSWSTMPDQYALTAFERLVHSKKHDKPLMSTIILTSSHQPWAPIPELVPQDQVGDGSIYNAIEKAGKKPADIITDSTKSKQEYGKSIQYSVSSLINYLVKYGNKNTVLIFLGDHQPIARVSGNHASRDVPVSIVAKDPKVLDKIAAWNWADGLQPKQDTPVWKMNAFRDRFLTAYGSTPAP
;
A
#
# COMPACT_ATOMS: atom_id res chain seq x y z
N MET A 1 -6.00 71.09 -5.29
CA MET A 1 -5.14 72.02 -4.52
C MET A 1 -3.74 71.42 -4.46
N SER A 2 -2.75 72.19 -4.94
CA SER A 2 -1.29 72.07 -4.82
C SER A 2 -0.60 70.82 -5.40
N PHE A 3 -0.04 70.90 -6.62
CA PHE A 3 1.29 71.41 -7.05
C PHE A 3 2.41 70.36 -6.87
N ASN A 4 2.88 69.73 -7.98
CA ASN A 4 4.10 70.05 -8.77
C ASN A 4 5.38 69.47 -8.13
N THR A 5 6.40 68.89 -8.79
CA THR A 5 6.83 68.89 -10.20
C THR A 5 8.03 67.92 -10.36
N SER A 6 8.38 67.67 -11.63
CA SER A 6 9.69 67.23 -12.20
C SER A 6 9.92 65.72 -12.39
N SER A 7 9.89 65.19 -13.62
CA SER A 7 10.84 65.37 -14.75
C SER A 7 12.21 64.74 -14.42
N ARG A 8 12.89 63.94 -15.24
CA ARG A 8 12.91 63.70 -16.69
C ARG A 8 13.93 62.56 -16.92
N GLN A 9 13.70 61.61 -17.83
CA GLN A 9 14.54 61.35 -19.02
C GLN A 9 14.18 60.04 -19.73
N LEU A 10 14.16 60.14 -21.05
CA LEU A 10 13.97 59.09 -22.05
C LEU A 10 15.28 58.35 -22.33
N SER A 11 15.20 57.05 -22.63
CA SER A 11 15.97 56.44 -23.71
C SER A 11 15.26 55.19 -24.23
N LYS A 12 14.97 55.20 -25.55
CA LYS A 12 14.56 54.05 -26.35
C LYS A 12 15.73 53.07 -26.50
N THR A 13 15.44 51.76 -26.48
CA THR A 13 16.02 50.78 -27.41
C THR A 13 15.11 49.55 -27.44
N ASP A 14 14.73 49.16 -28.66
CA ASP A 14 14.09 47.88 -29.00
C ASP A 14 15.08 46.72 -28.76
N GLU A 15 14.62 45.65 -28.11
CA GLU A 15 15.18 44.30 -28.27
C GLU A 15 14.14 43.23 -27.89
N ALA A 16 14.23 42.08 -28.55
CA ALA A 16 13.27 40.98 -28.67
C ALA A 16 12.89 40.29 -27.32
N PRO A 17 11.81 39.48 -27.25
CA PRO A 17 11.39 38.83 -26.01
C PRO A 17 12.29 37.63 -25.71
N GLU A 18 13.09 37.71 -24.65
CA GLU A 18 13.81 36.57 -24.09
C GLU A 18 12.90 35.67 -23.25
N ASP A 19 13.18 34.37 -23.37
CA ASP A 19 12.60 33.23 -22.69
C ASP A 19 12.40 33.43 -21.18
N VAL A 20 11.18 33.14 -20.71
CA VAL A 20 10.91 32.93 -19.29
C VAL A 20 11.15 31.45 -18.97
N PRO A 21 12.20 31.07 -18.22
CA PRO A 21 12.37 29.69 -17.82
C PRO A 21 11.29 29.32 -16.81
N SER A 22 10.60 28.22 -17.13
CA SER A 22 9.61 27.59 -16.27
C SER A 22 10.25 27.17 -14.96
N GLN A 23 9.73 27.66 -13.83
CA GLN A 23 10.16 27.23 -12.50
C GLN A 23 9.87 25.74 -12.31
N GLU A 24 10.96 24.96 -12.29
CA GLU A 24 11.01 23.59 -11.78
C GLU A 24 10.63 23.59 -10.29
N VAL A 25 9.53 22.96 -9.93
CA VAL A 25 9.23 22.62 -8.54
C VAL A 25 9.95 21.31 -8.23
N THR A 26 11.14 21.43 -7.65
CA THR A 26 11.91 20.31 -7.09
C THR A 26 11.23 19.79 -5.82
N PRO A 27 10.96 18.48 -5.68
CA PRO A 27 10.61 17.89 -4.40
C PRO A 27 11.87 17.84 -3.52
N LEU A 28 11.82 18.51 -2.36
CA LEU A 28 12.93 18.57 -1.41
C LEU A 28 13.31 17.18 -0.87
N ASP A 29 14.61 16.94 -0.95
CA ASP A 29 15.34 15.79 -0.43
C ASP A 29 15.09 15.52 1.07
N ALA A 30 15.17 14.24 1.42
CA ALA A 30 15.39 13.78 2.78
C ALA A 30 16.64 14.45 3.39
N PRO A 31 16.67 14.75 4.69
CA PRO A 31 17.79 15.47 5.27
C PRO A 31 19.05 14.59 5.27
N ALA A 32 20.02 14.95 4.44
CA ALA A 32 21.40 14.48 4.58
C ALA A 32 22.05 15.14 5.81
N PRO A 33 22.79 14.41 6.66
CA PRO A 33 23.51 14.98 7.79
C PRO A 33 24.75 15.74 7.30
N ARG A 34 24.97 16.97 7.81
CA ARG A 34 26.22 17.74 7.59
C ARG A 34 27.05 17.81 8.88
N ASP A 35 28.22 17.19 8.77
CA ASP A 35 29.57 17.41 9.32
C ASP A 35 29.82 18.31 10.55
N THR A 36 30.61 17.79 11.51
CA THR A 36 32.03 18.17 11.75
C THR A 36 32.46 17.71 13.16
N VAL A 37 33.45 16.81 13.27
CA VAL A 37 34.31 16.72 14.47
C VAL A 37 35.75 16.46 14.02
N GLN A 38 36.62 17.35 14.49
CA GLN A 38 38.06 17.33 14.35
C GLN A 38 38.66 16.02 14.86
N THR A 39 39.57 15.44 14.08
CA THR A 39 40.44 14.34 14.49
C THR A 39 41.53 14.87 15.42
N SER A 40 41.52 14.45 16.68
CA SER A 40 42.67 14.53 17.59
C SER A 40 43.34 13.16 17.68
N GLU A 41 44.65 13.13 17.48
CA GLU A 41 45.54 12.00 17.73
C GLU A 41 45.43 11.47 19.17
N ALA A 42 45.37 10.14 19.34
CA ALA A 42 45.89 9.43 20.51
C ALA A 42 45.92 7.91 20.29
N GLU A 43 47.15 7.38 20.27
CA GLU A 43 47.64 6.10 20.81
C GLU A 43 46.81 4.81 20.67
N THR A 44 47.34 3.91 19.83
CA THR A 44 47.12 2.45 19.87
C THR A 44 47.81 1.79 21.06
N PRO A 45 47.20 0.80 21.74
CA PRO A 45 47.95 -0.23 22.44
C PRO A 45 48.13 -1.48 21.56
N GLU A 46 49.37 -1.93 21.48
CA GLU A 46 49.79 -3.23 20.95
C GLU A 46 49.15 -4.39 21.74
N VAL A 47 48.67 -5.43 21.05
CA VAL A 47 48.80 -6.82 21.53
C VAL A 47 49.01 -7.77 20.35
N SER A 48 50.02 -8.63 20.55
CA SER A 48 50.71 -9.62 19.73
C SER A 48 49.96 -10.41 18.64
N ALA A 49 50.65 -10.48 17.50
CA ALA A 49 50.50 -11.49 16.46
C ALA A 49 51.01 -12.88 16.90
N ALA A 50 50.37 -13.93 16.37
CA ALA A 50 50.93 -15.27 16.27
C ALA A 50 51.00 -15.66 14.79
N GLU A 51 52.20 -16.10 14.38
CA GLU A 51 52.59 -16.52 13.04
C GLU A 51 51.83 -17.76 12.53
N ALA A 52 51.53 -17.79 11.22
CA ALA A 52 51.75 -18.97 10.38
C ALA A 52 51.83 -18.60 8.89
N LYS A 53 52.78 -19.25 8.22
CA LYS A 53 53.38 -19.00 6.89
C LYS A 53 52.43 -19.03 5.68
N ALA A 54 52.82 -18.22 4.69
CA ALA A 54 52.41 -18.26 3.28
C ALA A 54 53.06 -19.43 2.48
N PRO A 55 52.51 -19.73 1.30
CA PRO A 55 53.31 -20.13 0.15
C PRO A 55 53.28 -19.06 -0.96
N GLU A 56 54.45 -18.83 -1.55
CA GLU A 56 54.70 -18.04 -2.75
C GLU A 56 54.17 -18.75 -4.01
N THR A 57 53.76 -17.98 -5.03
CA THR A 57 54.22 -18.18 -6.42
C THR A 57 53.71 -17.06 -7.34
N GLU A 58 54.50 -16.85 -8.39
CA GLU A 58 54.72 -15.64 -9.18
C GLU A 58 53.61 -15.26 -10.17
N ALA A 59 53.56 -13.96 -10.48
CA ALA A 59 52.80 -13.36 -11.58
C ALA A 59 53.52 -13.51 -12.93
N PRO A 60 52.77 -13.64 -14.05
CA PRO A 60 53.30 -13.29 -15.36
C PRO A 60 52.75 -11.95 -15.88
N GLU A 61 53.66 -11.17 -16.46
CA GLU A 61 53.42 -9.96 -17.25
C GLU A 61 52.56 -10.27 -18.50
N ALA A 62 51.59 -9.38 -18.80
CA ALA A 62 50.86 -9.39 -20.06
C ALA A 62 51.27 -8.18 -20.93
N LYS A 63 51.87 -8.47 -22.08
CA LYS A 63 52.12 -7.52 -23.18
C LYS A 63 50.84 -7.31 -24.00
N ALA A 64 50.61 -6.07 -24.41
CA ALA A 64 49.60 -5.68 -25.38
C ALA A 64 49.91 -6.20 -26.80
N PRO A 65 48.90 -6.47 -27.64
CA PRO A 65 49.06 -6.47 -29.09
C PRO A 65 48.39 -5.25 -29.75
N GLU A 66 49.11 -4.70 -30.72
CA GLU A 66 48.70 -3.67 -31.68
C GLU A 66 47.75 -4.23 -32.76
N ALA A 67 47.14 -3.28 -33.47
CA ALA A 67 46.04 -3.41 -34.42
C ALA A 67 46.41 -3.99 -35.80
N GLU A 68 45.42 -4.60 -36.45
CA GLU A 68 45.24 -4.56 -37.91
C GLU A 68 43.74 -4.44 -38.25
N ALA A 69 43.41 -3.49 -39.12
CA ALA A 69 42.10 -3.29 -39.71
C ALA A 69 41.96 -4.14 -40.99
N PRO A 70 40.76 -4.65 -41.33
CA PRO A 70 40.48 -5.11 -42.68
C PRO A 70 39.64 -4.08 -43.46
N GLU A 71 40.13 -3.79 -44.66
CA GLU A 71 39.50 -3.00 -45.71
C GLU A 71 38.19 -3.61 -46.22
N ALA A 72 37.31 -2.72 -46.66
CA ALA A 72 36.05 -2.99 -47.32
C ALA A 72 36.21 -3.62 -48.71
N LYS A 73 35.34 -4.59 -49.02
CA LYS A 73 34.86 -4.86 -50.39
C LYS A 73 33.36 -5.08 -50.38
N ALA A 74 32.67 -4.24 -51.16
CA ALA A 74 31.26 -4.38 -51.50
C ALA A 74 31.02 -5.60 -52.39
N PRO A 75 29.84 -6.24 -52.30
CA PRO A 75 29.24 -6.94 -53.41
C PRO A 75 28.04 -6.18 -53.98
N GLU A 76 27.97 -6.22 -55.30
CA GLU A 76 26.99 -5.62 -56.20
C GLU A 76 25.57 -6.16 -56.00
N ALA A 77 24.61 -5.31 -56.36
CA ALA A 77 23.20 -5.64 -56.52
C ALA A 77 22.98 -6.61 -57.70
N PRO A 78 22.03 -7.56 -57.60
CA PRO A 78 21.46 -8.18 -58.79
C PRO A 78 20.28 -7.35 -59.30
N GLU A 79 20.39 -7.01 -60.58
CA GLU A 79 19.38 -6.36 -61.42
C GLU A 79 18.08 -7.16 -61.49
N ALA A 80 16.99 -6.41 -61.63
CA ALA A 80 15.66 -6.91 -61.93
C ALA A 80 15.56 -7.27 -63.42
N GLU A 81 15.11 -8.47 -63.73
CA GLU A 81 14.47 -8.80 -65.00
C GLU A 81 13.03 -9.25 -64.75
N ALA A 82 12.09 -8.49 -65.30
CA ALA A 82 10.72 -8.91 -65.55
C ALA A 82 10.65 -9.57 -66.93
N PRO A 83 9.68 -10.47 -67.14
CA PRO A 83 8.94 -10.40 -68.38
C PRO A 83 7.42 -10.36 -68.15
N GLU A 84 6.86 -9.33 -68.78
CA GLU A 84 5.60 -9.17 -69.49
C GLU A 84 4.43 -10.14 -69.33
N ALA A 85 3.27 -9.49 -69.33
CA ALA A 85 1.90 -9.97 -69.28
C ALA A 85 1.48 -10.82 -70.48
N GLU A 86 0.58 -11.77 -70.23
CA GLU A 86 -0.54 -12.08 -71.11
C GLU A 86 -1.78 -12.42 -70.26
N ALA A 87 -2.86 -11.67 -70.49
CA ALA A 87 -4.24 -12.09 -70.26
C ALA A 87 -4.90 -12.18 -71.64
N PRO A 88 -5.84 -13.11 -71.85
CA PRO A 88 -7.19 -12.60 -72.06
C PRO A 88 -8.35 -13.48 -71.56
N GLU A 89 -9.44 -12.75 -71.32
CA GLU A 89 -10.85 -13.03 -71.64
C GLU A 89 -11.77 -13.84 -70.71
N ALA A 90 -12.88 -13.14 -70.40
CA ALA A 90 -14.11 -13.58 -69.74
C ALA A 90 -15.00 -14.42 -70.66
N PRO A 91 -16.11 -14.96 -70.12
CA PRO A 91 -17.40 -14.53 -70.68
C PRO A 91 -18.50 -14.26 -69.64
N ILE A 92 -19.09 -13.07 -69.76
CA ILE A 92 -20.53 -12.71 -69.91
C ILE A 92 -21.58 -13.35 -68.96
N ASP A 93 -22.37 -12.43 -68.37
CA ASP A 93 -23.62 -12.55 -67.58
C ASP A 93 -24.69 -13.54 -68.09
N PRO A 94 -25.69 -13.86 -67.23
CA PRO A 94 -26.96 -13.14 -67.39
C PRO A 94 -27.59 -12.60 -66.09
N GLU A 95 -28.08 -11.36 -66.23
CA GLU A 95 -29.03 -10.58 -65.43
C GLU A 95 -30.47 -11.20 -65.42
N PRO A 96 -31.52 -10.60 -64.80
CA PRO A 96 -31.82 -10.51 -63.36
C PRO A 96 -33.25 -11.03 -63.02
N LYS A 97 -33.58 -11.17 -61.73
CA LYS A 97 -34.99 -11.14 -61.25
C LYS A 97 -35.12 -10.46 -59.88
N ALA A 98 -35.78 -9.30 -59.86
CA ALA A 98 -36.56 -8.74 -58.75
C ALA A 98 -37.90 -9.52 -58.59
N PRO A 99 -38.79 -9.30 -57.59
CA PRO A 99 -38.94 -8.20 -56.60
C PRO A 99 -39.09 -8.74 -55.14
N GLU A 100 -39.30 -8.02 -54.03
CA GLU A 100 -40.23 -6.92 -53.71
C GLU A 100 -39.74 -6.09 -52.51
N ALA A 101 -40.22 -4.84 -52.51
CA ALA A 101 -40.00 -3.79 -51.53
C ALA A 101 -40.87 -3.94 -50.26
N LYS A 102 -40.37 -3.39 -49.15
CA LYS A 102 -41.16 -2.55 -48.24
C LYS A 102 -40.30 -1.38 -47.76
N ASP A 103 -40.83 -0.19 -48.01
CA ASP A 103 -40.27 1.12 -47.70
C ASP A 103 -40.28 1.47 -46.20
N PRO A 104 -39.54 2.53 -45.80
CA PRO A 104 -39.22 2.85 -44.40
C PRO A 104 -40.16 3.91 -43.81
N GLU A 105 -40.33 3.88 -42.49
CA GLU A 105 -40.85 5.03 -41.76
C GLU A 105 -39.74 5.69 -40.94
N THR A 106 -39.64 6.99 -41.14
CA THR A 106 -38.71 7.92 -40.51
C THR A 106 -39.57 8.82 -39.64
N GLU A 107 -39.35 8.88 -38.33
CA GLU A 107 -39.75 10.04 -37.52
C GLU A 107 -38.77 10.28 -36.36
N THR A 108 -38.19 11.47 -36.37
CA THR A 108 -37.75 12.29 -35.22
C THR A 108 -38.08 13.74 -35.62
N PRO A 109 -38.13 14.74 -34.71
CA PRO A 109 -37.91 14.75 -33.27
C PRO A 109 -39.01 15.50 -32.47
N GLU A 110 -38.97 15.46 -31.13
CA GLU A 110 -39.23 16.66 -30.30
C GLU A 110 -38.73 16.49 -28.86
N ALA A 111 -38.24 17.59 -28.33
CA ALA A 111 -37.67 17.72 -26.99
C ALA A 111 -38.71 18.33 -26.05
N GLU A 112 -38.75 17.90 -24.79
CA GLU A 112 -39.03 18.80 -23.67
C GLU A 112 -38.63 18.24 -22.30
N ALA A 113 -37.96 19.11 -21.55
CA ALA A 113 -37.96 19.32 -20.10
C ALA A 113 -37.48 18.23 -19.11
N SER A 114 -36.34 18.56 -18.49
CA SER A 114 -35.92 18.19 -17.14
C SER A 114 -37.03 18.30 -16.09
N GLN A 115 -37.18 17.26 -15.26
CA GLN A 115 -37.55 17.42 -13.86
C GLN A 115 -36.65 16.56 -12.96
N THR A 116 -35.92 17.28 -12.12
CA THR A 116 -35.29 16.84 -10.87
C THR A 116 -36.32 16.18 -9.97
N GLU A 117 -36.07 14.93 -9.54
CA GLU A 117 -36.60 14.42 -8.28
C GLU A 117 -35.47 13.88 -7.40
N THR A 118 -35.35 14.57 -6.27
CA THR A 118 -34.62 14.21 -5.06
C THR A 118 -35.15 12.91 -4.48
N SER A 119 -34.33 11.86 -4.39
CA SER A 119 -34.63 10.73 -3.50
C SER A 119 -34.12 11.06 -2.09
N GLN A 120 -35.09 11.32 -1.22
CA GLN A 120 -34.92 11.54 0.20
C GLN A 120 -34.54 10.23 0.91
N THR A 121 -33.77 10.42 1.96
CA THR A 121 -33.40 9.47 3.00
C THR A 121 -34.61 8.79 3.62
N GLU A 122 -34.69 7.45 3.55
CA GLU A 122 -35.55 6.67 4.45
C GLU A 122 -34.69 5.99 5.52
N THR A 123 -34.94 6.39 6.76
CA THR A 123 -34.59 5.71 8.01
C THR A 123 -35.38 4.42 8.16
N PRO A 124 -34.80 3.31 8.63
CA PRO A 124 -35.59 2.18 9.12
C PRO A 124 -35.89 2.38 10.62
N GLU A 125 -37.18 2.44 10.92
CA GLU A 125 -37.75 2.34 12.25
C GLU A 125 -37.55 0.96 12.87
N THR A 126 -37.62 0.94 14.19
CA THR A 126 -37.33 -0.15 15.10
C THR A 126 -38.60 -0.94 15.36
N GLU A 127 -38.62 -2.24 15.06
CA GLU A 127 -39.65 -3.15 15.57
C GLU A 127 -39.03 -4.18 16.52
N SER A 128 -39.61 -4.24 17.72
CA SER A 128 -39.36 -5.25 18.75
C SER A 128 -40.34 -6.41 18.54
N PRO A 129 -39.98 -7.67 18.86
CA PRO A 129 -40.98 -8.68 19.14
C PRO A 129 -41.05 -8.98 20.64
N GLU A 130 -42.26 -8.88 21.16
CA GLU A 130 -42.72 -9.43 22.44
C GLU A 130 -42.74 -10.97 22.44
N ALA A 131 -42.77 -11.48 23.66
CA ALA A 131 -42.63 -12.87 24.05
C ALA A 131 -43.86 -13.74 23.80
N GLU A 132 -43.63 -15.03 23.52
CA GLU A 132 -44.56 -16.11 23.79
C GLU A 132 -43.86 -17.18 24.65
N ALA A 133 -44.51 -17.57 25.75
CA ALA A 133 -44.16 -18.68 26.61
C ALA A 133 -44.75 -20.00 26.06
N PRO A 134 -44.19 -21.14 26.50
CA PRO A 134 -45.06 -22.27 26.80
C PRO A 134 -44.78 -22.89 28.18
N ASP A 135 -45.88 -23.33 28.80
CA ASP A 135 -45.98 -24.05 30.07
C ASP A 135 -45.63 -25.55 29.97
N ALA A 136 -45.23 -26.07 31.13
CA ALA A 136 -45.33 -27.45 31.65
C ALA A 136 -44.52 -28.58 30.98
N ASP A 137 -43.59 -29.20 31.72
CA ASP A 137 -43.94 -30.39 32.54
C ASP A 137 -42.77 -30.79 33.47
N ALA A 138 -43.10 -31.25 34.68
CA ALA A 138 -42.16 -31.87 35.63
C ALA A 138 -42.01 -33.38 35.33
N PRO A 139 -40.98 -34.05 35.86
CA PRO A 139 -41.29 -34.91 37.00
C PRO A 139 -40.21 -34.97 38.10
N GLU A 140 -40.67 -35.56 39.20
CA GLU A 140 -40.09 -35.75 40.52
C GLU A 140 -38.92 -36.76 40.56
N GLY A 141 -38.15 -36.69 41.66
CA GLY A 141 -37.21 -37.71 42.09
C GLY A 141 -36.56 -37.36 43.44
N GLU A 142 -37.03 -38.04 44.49
CA GLU A 142 -36.49 -38.16 45.87
C GLU A 142 -34.95 -38.39 45.87
N VAL A 143 -34.15 -38.15 46.92
CA VAL A 143 -34.22 -38.76 48.26
C VAL A 143 -33.36 -38.01 49.31
N GLU A 144 -33.84 -38.05 50.55
CA GLU A 144 -33.13 -38.25 51.83
C GLU A 144 -32.51 -37.09 52.65
N ALA A 145 -33.11 -36.93 53.84
CA ALA A 145 -32.66 -36.21 55.03
C ALA A 145 -31.71 -37.08 55.91
N PRO A 146 -31.18 -36.56 57.03
CA PRO A 146 -31.90 -36.56 58.33
C PRO A 146 -31.80 -35.21 59.10
N GLU A 147 -32.82 -34.69 59.81
CA GLU A 147 -33.32 -35.04 61.16
C GLU A 147 -32.23 -34.99 62.26
N GLN A 148 -32.28 -34.34 63.44
CA GLN A 148 -33.25 -33.72 64.37
C GLN A 148 -32.47 -32.58 65.14
N ALA A 149 -32.98 -31.65 65.97
CA ALA A 149 -34.03 -31.71 66.98
C ALA A 149 -34.46 -30.31 67.49
N ALA A 150 -35.66 -30.31 68.09
CA ALA A 150 -36.53 -29.28 68.67
C ALA A 150 -36.01 -28.25 69.69
N GLY A 151 -36.79 -27.16 69.85
CA GLY A 151 -36.89 -26.35 71.07
C GLY A 151 -37.49 -24.94 70.90
N GLU A 152 -38.81 -24.77 71.14
CA GLU A 152 -39.62 -23.53 71.20
C GLU A 152 -39.33 -22.63 72.47
N PRO A 153 -40.13 -21.57 72.84
CA PRO A 153 -40.10 -20.19 72.31
C PRO A 153 -40.09 -19.05 73.40
N ASP A 154 -40.11 -17.78 72.94
CA ASP A 154 -40.67 -16.54 73.58
C ASP A 154 -39.96 -15.83 74.78
N PRO A 155 -40.31 -14.55 75.13
CA PRO A 155 -40.44 -13.32 74.32
C PRO A 155 -39.77 -12.05 74.93
N ALA A 156 -39.72 -10.98 74.12
CA ALA A 156 -39.73 -9.54 74.42
C ALA A 156 -39.18 -8.95 75.75
N VAL A 157 -38.21 -8.02 75.64
CA VAL A 157 -38.22 -6.72 76.37
C VAL A 157 -37.59 -5.63 75.49
N SER A 158 -38.26 -4.48 75.41
CA SER A 158 -37.86 -3.23 74.77
C SER A 158 -36.75 -2.52 75.53
N ASP A 159 -35.92 -1.72 74.85
CA ASP A 159 -35.82 -0.27 75.13
C ASP A 159 -34.72 0.44 74.33
N ALA A 160 -35.06 1.69 74.01
CA ALA A 160 -34.21 2.86 73.82
C ALA A 160 -33.56 3.13 72.44
N ASP A 161 -34.07 4.22 71.86
CA ASP A 161 -33.56 5.03 70.78
C ASP A 161 -32.05 5.32 70.85
N THR A 162 -31.37 5.17 69.70
CA THR A 162 -30.13 5.89 69.38
C THR A 162 -30.10 6.13 67.86
N PRO A 163 -29.83 7.36 67.38
CA PRO A 163 -29.97 7.67 65.95
C PRO A 163 -28.90 6.95 65.13
N THR A 164 -29.32 5.98 64.32
CA THR A 164 -28.46 5.23 63.41
C THR A 164 -27.91 6.12 62.30
N ALA A 165 -26.59 6.26 62.27
CA ALA A 165 -25.82 6.76 61.14
C ALA A 165 -26.16 6.02 59.82
N PRO A 166 -26.07 6.68 58.65
CA PRO A 166 -26.46 6.08 57.38
C PRO A 166 -25.59 4.85 57.09
N ARG A 167 -26.22 3.67 56.99
CA ARG A 167 -25.56 2.40 56.67
C ARG A 167 -24.89 2.48 55.29
N PRO A 168 -23.56 2.27 55.17
CA PRO A 168 -22.93 2.22 53.86
C PRO A 168 -23.34 0.94 53.10
N ARG A 169 -23.60 1.10 51.80
CA ARG A 169 -24.03 0.07 50.84
C ARG A 169 -23.20 -1.22 50.95
N ARG A 170 -23.88 -2.37 51.00
CA ARG A 170 -23.38 -3.74 51.26
C ARG A 170 -22.10 -4.14 50.50
N TRP A 171 -21.85 -3.59 49.32
CA TRP A 171 -20.71 -3.93 48.46
C TRP A 171 -19.34 -3.49 49.01
N ARG A 172 -19.31 -2.45 49.86
CA ARG A 172 -18.06 -1.99 50.51
C ARG A 172 -17.55 -2.92 51.62
N ARG A 173 -18.41 -3.79 52.18
CA ARG A 173 -18.04 -4.66 53.31
C ARG A 173 -17.26 -5.91 52.89
N VAL A 174 -17.51 -6.43 51.68
CA VAL A 174 -16.83 -7.64 51.18
C VAL A 174 -15.39 -7.35 50.75
N TRP A 175 -15.10 -6.17 50.19
CA TRP A 175 -13.74 -5.77 49.80
C TRP A 175 -12.97 -4.97 50.87
N GLY A 176 -13.67 -4.36 51.84
CA GLY A 176 -13.06 -3.62 52.95
C GLY A 176 -12.35 -4.53 53.96
N GLY A 177 -12.98 -5.64 54.34
CA GLY A 177 -12.44 -6.56 55.36
C GLY A 177 -11.23 -7.39 54.90
N TRP A 178 -11.05 -7.61 53.60
CA TRP A 178 -9.90 -8.37 53.07
C TRP A 178 -8.58 -7.58 53.20
N ARG A 179 -8.63 -6.26 53.03
CA ARG A 179 -7.46 -5.38 53.19
C ARG A 179 -7.01 -5.26 54.64
N GLU A 180 -7.96 -5.34 55.57
CA GLU A 180 -7.69 -5.38 57.01
C GLU A 180 -7.20 -6.76 57.46
N LYS A 181 -7.70 -7.86 56.85
CA LYS A 181 -7.25 -9.23 57.12
C LYS A 181 -5.87 -9.57 56.54
N TYR A 182 -5.50 -9.02 55.39
CA TYR A 182 -4.22 -9.28 54.71
C TYR A 182 -3.48 -7.97 54.36
N PRO A 183 -2.96 -7.24 55.37
CA PRO A 183 -2.37 -5.92 55.16
C PRO A 183 -1.11 -5.97 54.29
N VAL A 184 -0.32 -7.05 54.38
CA VAL A 184 0.87 -7.27 53.54
C VAL A 184 0.48 -7.49 52.07
N ALA A 185 -0.51 -8.35 51.80
CA ALA A 185 -0.99 -8.61 50.44
C ALA A 185 -1.62 -7.35 49.82
N ALA A 186 -2.40 -6.59 50.60
CA ALA A 186 -2.98 -5.32 50.16
C ALA A 186 -1.91 -4.26 49.86
N ARG A 187 -0.84 -4.21 50.65
CA ARG A 187 0.31 -3.34 50.41
C ARG A 187 1.03 -3.77 49.14
N VAL A 188 1.46 -5.02 49.03
CA VAL A 188 2.14 -5.56 47.83
C VAL A 188 1.32 -5.25 46.59
N LEU A 189 0.02 -5.57 46.56
CA LEU A 189 -0.87 -5.27 45.43
C LEU A 189 -0.90 -3.78 45.08
N ALA A 190 -0.96 -2.90 46.08
CA ALA A 190 -0.96 -1.46 45.86
C ALA A 190 0.36 -0.96 45.25
N TRP A 191 1.50 -1.48 45.70
CA TRP A 191 2.82 -1.17 45.14
C TRP A 191 2.96 -1.73 43.72
N THR A 192 2.57 -2.98 43.49
CA THR A 192 2.59 -3.62 42.17
C THR A 192 1.72 -2.86 41.17
N THR A 193 0.49 -2.48 41.54
CA THR A 193 -0.38 -1.71 40.64
C THR A 193 0.20 -0.32 40.32
N THR A 194 0.89 0.32 41.28
CA THR A 194 1.56 1.60 41.03
C THR A 194 2.76 1.45 40.11
N ALA A 195 3.57 0.40 40.31
CA ALA A 195 4.69 0.08 39.42
C ALA A 195 4.20 -0.21 37.99
N VAL A 196 3.12 -0.98 37.84
CA VAL A 196 2.48 -1.23 36.54
C VAL A 196 1.94 0.05 35.92
N ALA A 197 1.28 0.91 36.69
CA ALA A 197 0.78 2.20 36.19
C ALA A 197 1.92 3.10 35.71
N LEU A 198 3.04 3.13 36.43
CA LEU A 198 4.25 3.84 36.00
C LEU A 198 4.81 3.25 34.71
N ALA A 199 4.93 1.91 34.63
CA ALA A 199 5.40 1.23 33.44
C ALA A 199 4.51 1.52 32.21
N VAL A 200 3.19 1.47 32.36
CA VAL A 200 2.23 1.81 31.28
C VAL A 200 2.46 3.23 30.77
N VAL A 201 2.62 4.21 31.67
CA VAL A 201 2.83 5.61 31.27
C VAL A 201 4.19 5.81 30.61
N VAL A 202 5.26 5.20 31.14
CA VAL A 202 6.61 5.31 30.57
C VAL A 202 6.67 4.64 29.18
N VAL A 203 6.10 3.43 29.05
CA VAL A 203 6.02 2.73 27.76
C VAL A 203 5.25 3.56 26.75
N ALA A 204 4.09 4.11 27.13
CA ALA A 204 3.28 4.94 26.24
C ALA A 204 4.00 6.23 25.80
N LEU A 205 4.71 6.90 26.70
CA LEU A 205 5.43 8.15 26.38
C LEU A 205 6.64 7.93 25.46
N LEU A 206 7.31 6.78 25.61
CA LEU A 206 8.54 6.46 24.90
C LEU A 206 8.34 5.49 23.73
N MET A 207 7.09 5.11 23.45
CA MET A 207 6.77 4.12 22.42
C MET A 207 7.26 4.56 21.04
N PRO A 208 8.20 3.84 20.41
CA PRO A 208 8.65 4.17 19.06
C PRO A 208 7.56 3.96 18.01
N THR A 209 7.68 4.62 16.87
CA THR A 209 6.75 4.50 15.73
C THR A 209 7.16 3.44 14.70
N GLN A 210 8.29 2.76 14.90
CA GLN A 210 8.82 1.71 14.03
C GLN A 210 9.23 0.48 14.85
N ALA A 211 8.97 -0.72 14.33
CA ALA A 211 9.20 -1.98 15.05
C ALA A 211 10.67 -2.23 15.38
N ASP A 212 11.59 -1.92 14.48
CA ASP A 212 13.05 -2.09 14.62
C ASP A 212 13.68 -1.18 15.70
N LYS A 213 12.97 -0.11 16.06
CA LYS A 213 13.33 0.84 17.13
C LYS A 213 12.79 0.45 18.49
N VAL A 214 11.93 -0.57 18.59
CA VAL A 214 11.43 -1.10 19.86
C VAL A 214 12.53 -1.91 20.54
N ARG A 215 13.43 -1.22 21.26
CA ARG A 215 14.52 -1.81 22.02
C ARG A 215 14.37 -1.45 23.50
N LEU A 216 14.82 -2.32 24.40
CA LEU A 216 14.77 -2.05 25.86
C LEU A 216 15.41 -0.70 26.21
N ALA A 217 16.50 -0.33 25.52
CA ALA A 217 17.19 0.94 25.70
C ALA A 217 16.31 2.18 25.40
N ALA A 218 15.31 2.07 24.51
CA ALA A 218 14.40 3.17 24.20
C ALA A 218 13.53 3.56 25.41
N PHE A 219 13.28 2.60 26.32
CA PHE A 219 12.43 2.78 27.49
C PHE A 219 13.16 3.20 28.78
N VAL A 220 14.49 3.36 28.72
CA VAL A 220 15.32 3.84 29.85
C VAL A 220 15.43 5.38 29.87
N ARG A 221 14.89 6.03 28.84
CA ARG A 221 14.96 7.49 28.67
C ARG A 221 14.06 8.21 29.69
N LEU A 222 14.38 9.46 29.97
CA LEU A 222 13.60 10.32 30.85
C LEU A 222 12.74 11.27 29.99
N PRO A 223 11.42 11.03 29.87
CA PRO A 223 10.54 11.90 29.10
C PRO A 223 10.24 13.19 29.88
N VAL A 224 10.51 14.34 29.27
CA VAL A 224 10.22 15.65 29.86
C VAL A 224 8.73 15.82 30.15
N GLU A 225 7.89 15.17 29.35
CA GLU A 225 6.44 15.20 29.44
C GLU A 225 5.94 14.57 30.75
N ALA A 226 6.61 13.53 31.24
CA ALA A 226 6.30 12.95 32.55
C ALA A 226 6.65 13.92 33.69
N ILE A 227 7.75 14.65 33.57
CA ILE A 227 8.21 15.63 34.57
C ILE A 227 7.22 16.81 34.63
N PHE A 228 6.89 17.38 33.46
CA PHE A 228 5.92 18.47 33.36
C PHE A 228 4.53 18.06 33.83
N GLY A 229 4.05 16.88 33.39
CA GLY A 229 2.77 16.33 33.82
C GLY A 229 2.71 16.10 35.33
N ALA A 230 3.78 15.59 35.94
CA ALA A 230 3.87 15.42 37.39
C ALA A 230 3.81 16.78 38.11
N ALA A 231 4.59 17.77 37.67
CA ALA A 231 4.58 19.12 38.25
C ALA A 231 3.18 19.75 38.21
N LEU A 232 2.50 19.67 37.07
CA LEU A 232 1.13 20.18 36.89
C LEU A 232 0.13 19.48 37.81
N LEU A 233 0.17 18.14 37.88
CA LEU A 233 -0.77 17.36 38.70
C LEU A 233 -0.56 17.55 40.21
N ILE A 234 0.64 17.90 40.66
CA ILE A 234 0.92 18.19 42.07
C ILE A 234 0.24 19.49 42.53
N VAL A 235 0.22 20.53 41.68
CA VAL A 235 -0.29 21.86 42.03
C VAL A 235 -1.82 21.94 41.97
N LEU A 236 -2.47 21.10 41.17
CA LEU A 236 -3.91 21.17 40.94
C LEU A 236 -4.76 20.62 42.10
N PRO A 237 -5.88 21.29 42.45
CA PRO A 237 -6.84 20.76 43.42
C PRO A 237 -7.55 19.51 42.86
N ARG A 238 -8.16 18.71 43.75
CA ARG A 238 -8.61 17.34 43.43
C ARG A 238 -9.48 17.22 42.17
N LYS A 239 -10.49 18.09 42.01
CA LYS A 239 -11.43 18.02 40.87
C LYS A 239 -10.74 18.32 39.53
N PRO A 240 -10.09 19.49 39.32
CA PRO A 240 -9.38 19.75 38.08
C PRO A 240 -8.20 18.81 37.85
N ARG A 241 -7.52 18.33 38.90
CA ARG A 241 -6.45 17.32 38.76
C ARG A 241 -6.96 16.04 38.12
N ILE A 242 -8.11 15.51 38.56
CA ILE A 242 -8.68 14.30 37.98
C ILE A 242 -9.08 14.54 36.53
N ALA A 243 -9.68 15.70 36.22
CA ALA A 243 -10.03 16.05 34.84
C ALA A 243 -8.80 16.15 33.93
N VAL A 244 -7.77 16.91 34.34
CA VAL A 244 -6.51 17.05 33.61
C VAL A 244 -5.80 15.70 33.45
N ALA A 245 -5.74 14.88 34.51
CA ALA A 245 -5.17 13.54 34.44
C ALA A 245 -5.95 12.62 33.48
N ALA A 246 -7.28 12.74 33.43
CA ALA A 246 -8.12 11.98 32.52
C ALA A 246 -7.89 12.39 31.06
N PHE A 247 -7.88 13.69 30.76
CA PHE A 247 -7.58 14.19 29.41
C PHE A 247 -6.16 13.85 28.97
N ALA A 248 -5.16 14.02 29.86
CA ALA A 248 -3.77 13.66 29.56
C ALA A 248 -3.62 12.15 29.30
N GLY A 249 -4.27 11.31 30.10
CA GLY A 249 -4.24 9.86 29.93
C GLY A 249 -4.99 9.37 28.68
N LEU A 250 -6.13 9.99 28.32
CA LEU A 250 -6.83 9.75 27.07
C LEU A 250 -5.98 10.17 25.86
N GLY A 251 -5.38 11.36 25.90
CA GLY A 251 -4.49 11.85 24.85
C GLY A 251 -3.26 10.95 24.66
N LEU A 252 -2.63 10.54 25.75
CA LEU A 252 -1.51 9.59 25.74
C LEU A 252 -1.93 8.22 25.17
N GLY A 253 -3.11 7.73 25.57
CA GLY A 253 -3.65 6.47 25.06
C GLY A 253 -3.95 6.55 23.56
N ALA A 254 -4.54 7.65 23.09
CA ALA A 254 -4.80 7.88 21.68
C ALA A 254 -3.49 7.94 20.86
N LEU A 255 -2.47 8.65 21.36
CA LEU A 255 -1.16 8.68 20.72
C LEU A 255 -0.50 7.30 20.68
N THR A 256 -0.65 6.52 21.74
CA THR A 256 -0.15 5.13 21.80
C THR A 256 -0.81 4.27 20.71
N VAL A 257 -2.14 4.39 20.55
CA VAL A 257 -2.87 3.72 19.46
C VAL A 257 -2.36 4.17 18.09
N VAL A 258 -2.14 5.47 17.89
CA VAL A 258 -1.56 6.00 16.65
C VAL A 258 -0.14 5.46 16.41
N ASN A 259 0.69 5.32 17.44
CA ASN A 259 2.03 4.73 17.31
C ASN A 259 1.96 3.24 16.93
N PHE A 260 1.01 2.47 17.48
CA PHE A 260 0.75 1.09 17.03
C PHE A 260 0.32 1.05 15.55
N LEU A 261 -0.55 1.97 15.13
CA LEU A 261 -0.94 2.10 13.73
C LEU A 261 0.25 2.50 12.86
N ASP A 262 1.11 3.42 13.31
CA ASP A 262 2.34 3.79 12.60
C ASP A 262 3.26 2.58 12.41
N ILE A 263 3.44 1.73 13.44
CA ILE A 263 4.22 0.50 13.32
C ILE A 263 3.64 -0.40 12.23
N GLY A 264 2.33 -0.66 12.28
CA GLY A 264 1.65 -1.52 11.31
C GLY A 264 1.69 -0.93 9.88
N PHE A 265 1.47 0.37 9.73
CA PHE A 265 1.52 1.05 8.43
C PHE A 265 2.93 1.10 7.86
N ASN A 266 3.97 1.25 8.69
CA ASN A 266 5.35 1.18 8.19
C ASN A 266 5.69 -0.24 7.72
N GLU A 267 5.22 -1.27 8.42
CA GLU A 267 5.45 -2.66 8.03
C GLU A 267 4.70 -3.04 6.74
N TYR A 268 3.42 -2.65 6.63
CA TYR A 268 2.57 -3.04 5.50
C TYR A 268 2.66 -2.09 4.31
N LEU A 269 2.74 -0.78 4.53
CA LEU A 269 2.65 0.25 3.49
C LEU A 269 3.93 1.09 3.33
N GLY A 270 5.00 0.80 4.10
CA GLY A 270 6.27 1.50 3.99
C GLY A 270 6.18 3.00 4.29
N ARG A 271 5.19 3.42 5.10
CA ARG A 271 4.97 4.81 5.55
C ARG A 271 4.21 4.85 6.88
N GLY A 272 4.24 5.97 7.60
CA GLY A 272 3.41 6.17 8.78
C GLY A 272 1.91 6.32 8.48
N PHE A 273 1.09 6.11 9.51
CA PHE A 273 -0.35 6.31 9.50
C PHE A 273 -0.69 7.81 9.48
N ASN A 274 -1.52 8.20 8.52
CA ASN A 274 -2.09 9.53 8.39
C ASN A 274 -3.56 9.50 8.82
N VAL A 275 -3.83 10.12 9.97
CA VAL A 275 -5.16 10.15 10.62
C VAL A 275 -6.25 10.73 9.71
N VAL A 276 -5.90 11.62 8.77
CA VAL A 276 -6.85 12.25 7.85
C VAL A 276 -7.21 11.32 6.68
N LEU A 277 -6.22 10.64 6.11
CA LEU A 277 -6.37 9.94 4.83
C LEU A 277 -6.72 8.46 5.00
N ASP A 278 -6.13 7.82 6.01
CA ASP A 278 -6.04 6.36 6.08
C ASP A 278 -7.25 5.70 6.75
N TRP A 279 -8.16 6.47 7.35
CA TRP A 279 -9.37 5.93 7.96
C TRP A 279 -10.22 5.12 6.97
N SER A 280 -10.19 5.48 5.69
CA SER A 280 -10.91 4.77 4.63
C SER A 280 -10.38 3.33 4.40
N LEU A 281 -9.10 3.08 4.67
CA LEU A 281 -8.45 1.78 4.44
C LEU A 281 -8.89 0.70 5.44
N PHE A 282 -9.52 1.05 6.57
CA PHE A 282 -10.03 0.06 7.52
C PHE A 282 -11.12 -0.83 6.90
N SER A 283 -11.90 -0.30 5.97
CA SER A 283 -12.91 -1.07 5.24
C SER A 283 -12.27 -2.11 4.30
N ASP A 284 -11.19 -1.72 3.63
CA ASP A 284 -10.40 -2.61 2.77
C ASP A 284 -9.68 -3.68 3.60
N ALA A 285 -9.11 -3.30 4.75
CA ALA A 285 -8.50 -4.22 5.70
C ALA A 285 -9.51 -5.25 6.24
N GLN A 286 -10.73 -4.83 6.55
CA GLN A 286 -11.81 -5.75 6.95
C GLN A 286 -12.17 -6.72 5.83
N GLY A 287 -12.28 -6.24 4.58
CA GLY A 287 -12.52 -7.08 3.41
C GLY A 287 -11.42 -8.14 3.25
N TYR A 288 -10.16 -7.73 3.34
CA TYR A 288 -9.01 -8.64 3.31
C TYR A 288 -9.07 -9.72 4.41
N LEU A 289 -9.42 -9.33 5.65
CA LEU A 289 -9.58 -10.29 6.74
C LEU A 289 -10.73 -11.26 6.50
N GLN A 290 -11.84 -10.81 5.89
CA GLN A 290 -12.95 -11.69 5.52
C GLN A 290 -12.55 -12.68 4.43
N ASP A 291 -11.80 -12.24 3.43
CA ASP A 291 -11.32 -13.10 2.35
C ASP A 291 -10.25 -14.09 2.84
N THR A 292 -9.42 -13.71 3.82
CA THR A 292 -8.33 -14.56 4.34
C THR A 292 -8.79 -15.51 5.46
N PHE A 293 -9.61 -15.04 6.40
CA PHE A 293 -9.99 -15.77 7.62
C PHE A 293 -11.49 -16.07 7.72
N GLY A 294 -12.27 -15.70 6.72
CA GLY A 294 -13.74 -15.82 6.74
C GLY A 294 -14.43 -14.74 7.58
N LYS A 295 -15.75 -14.63 7.45
CA LYS A 295 -16.57 -13.60 8.12
C LYS A 295 -16.47 -13.67 9.65
N GLY A 296 -16.53 -14.87 10.23
CA GLY A 296 -16.44 -15.07 11.69
C GLY A 296 -15.07 -14.68 12.26
N GLY A 297 -13.99 -15.07 11.58
CA GLY A 297 -12.63 -14.70 11.95
C GLY A 297 -12.42 -13.19 11.88
N ALA A 298 -12.88 -12.55 10.80
CA ALA A 298 -12.79 -11.11 10.63
C ALA A 298 -13.54 -10.33 11.72
N LEU A 299 -14.76 -10.76 12.08
CA LEU A 299 -15.53 -10.16 13.18
C LEU A 299 -14.82 -10.32 14.54
N GLY A 300 -14.29 -11.51 14.82
CA GLY A 300 -13.53 -11.77 16.04
C GLY A 300 -12.28 -10.88 16.17
N ILE A 301 -11.51 -10.74 15.08
CA ILE A 301 -10.33 -9.87 15.03
C ILE A 301 -10.72 -8.40 15.20
N ALA A 302 -11.78 -7.95 14.52
CA ALA A 302 -12.26 -6.57 14.65
C ALA A 302 -12.72 -6.25 16.08
N ALA A 303 -13.50 -7.15 16.71
CA ALA A 303 -13.95 -7.00 18.09
C ALA A 303 -12.77 -6.99 19.07
N LEU A 304 -11.78 -7.85 18.87
CA LEU A 304 -10.54 -7.86 19.66
C LEU A 304 -9.78 -6.54 19.50
N ALA A 305 -9.61 -6.03 18.28
CA ALA A 305 -8.92 -4.77 18.02
C ALA A 305 -9.61 -3.58 18.72
N VAL A 306 -10.94 -3.48 18.62
CA VAL A 306 -11.73 -2.45 19.32
C VAL A 306 -11.57 -2.57 20.84
N THR A 307 -11.63 -3.80 21.36
CA THR A 307 -11.44 -4.06 22.80
C THR A 307 -10.05 -3.64 23.27
N LEU A 308 -9.00 -3.93 22.49
CA LEU A 308 -7.64 -3.52 22.78
C LEU A 308 -7.49 -1.98 22.78
N VAL A 309 -8.10 -1.28 21.82
CA VAL A 309 -8.11 0.19 21.79
C VAL A 309 -8.76 0.75 23.06
N ILE A 310 -9.94 0.25 23.44
CA ILE A 310 -10.63 0.67 24.67
C ILE A 310 -9.77 0.36 25.90
N ALA A 311 -9.14 -0.82 25.95
CA ALA A 311 -8.27 -1.21 27.05
C ALA A 311 -7.05 -0.28 27.17
N VAL A 312 -6.39 0.07 26.06
CA VAL A 312 -5.26 1.01 26.06
C VAL A 312 -5.71 2.38 26.59
N LEU A 313 -6.80 2.94 26.06
CA LEU A 313 -7.35 4.23 26.50
C LEU A 313 -7.73 4.24 27.98
N ALA A 314 -8.34 3.14 28.48
CA ALA A 314 -8.72 3.02 29.87
C ALA A 314 -7.49 2.85 30.77
N LEU A 315 -6.54 1.99 30.40
CA LEU A 315 -5.35 1.70 31.20
C LEU A 315 -4.44 2.93 31.32
N THR A 316 -4.21 3.68 30.25
CA THR A 316 -3.41 4.92 30.31
C THR A 316 -4.11 5.96 31.18
N THR A 317 -5.41 6.18 30.97
CA THR A 317 -6.24 7.10 31.77
C THR A 317 -6.20 6.76 33.26
N LEU A 318 -6.48 5.52 33.62
CA LEU A 318 -6.49 5.08 35.01
C LEU A 318 -5.09 5.15 35.64
N SER A 319 -4.03 4.88 34.86
CA SER A 319 -2.64 4.97 35.31
C SER A 319 -2.25 6.41 35.63
N VAL A 320 -2.53 7.37 34.73
CA VAL A 320 -2.24 8.80 34.95
C VAL A 320 -3.03 9.34 36.15
N ILE A 321 -4.31 9.00 36.28
CA ILE A 321 -5.14 9.37 37.44
C ILE A 321 -4.57 8.79 38.73
N ARG A 322 -4.11 7.53 38.73
CA ARG A 322 -3.51 6.88 39.90
C ARG A 322 -2.22 7.59 40.32
N LEU A 323 -1.31 7.81 39.38
CA LEU A 323 -0.02 8.46 39.65
C LEU A 323 -0.21 9.91 40.12
N GLY A 324 -1.08 10.69 39.47
CA GLY A 324 -1.40 12.05 39.90
C GLY A 324 -2.00 12.11 41.30
N ASN A 325 -2.87 11.15 41.65
CA ASN A 325 -3.40 11.05 43.02
C ASN A 325 -2.36 10.59 44.05
N LEU A 326 -1.37 9.79 43.65
CA LEU A 326 -0.28 9.38 44.53
C LEU A 326 0.67 10.55 44.79
N ALA A 327 1.09 11.25 43.74
CA ALA A 327 1.93 12.44 43.83
C ALA A 327 1.30 13.50 44.74
N ALA A 328 -0.01 13.71 44.61
CA ALA A 328 -0.73 14.65 45.47
C ALA A 328 -0.99 14.19 46.91
N ARG A 329 -0.82 12.90 47.23
CA ARG A 329 -0.86 12.42 48.63
C ARG A 329 0.49 12.57 49.31
N HIS A 330 1.57 12.57 48.55
CA HIS A 330 2.95 12.68 49.02
C HIS A 330 3.62 13.88 48.37
N THR A 331 3.00 15.06 48.48
CA THR A 331 3.38 16.28 47.74
C THR A 331 4.82 16.68 47.99
N GLU A 332 5.30 16.68 49.22
CA GLU A 332 6.68 17.07 49.55
C GLU A 332 7.71 16.15 48.86
N THR A 333 7.53 14.83 48.96
CA THR A 333 8.39 13.86 48.30
C THR A 333 8.28 13.97 46.78
N ALA A 334 7.05 14.07 46.25
CA ALA A 334 6.80 14.18 44.83
C ALA A 334 7.43 15.44 44.22
N THR A 335 7.29 16.60 44.86
CA THR A 335 7.91 17.85 44.41
C THR A 335 9.44 17.74 44.39
N ARG A 336 10.06 17.19 45.44
CA ARG A 336 11.52 16.99 45.47
C ARG A 336 11.99 16.04 44.37
N THR A 337 11.31 14.90 44.20
CA THR A 337 11.64 13.94 43.14
C THR A 337 11.47 14.55 41.74
N THR A 338 10.37 15.28 41.49
CA THR A 338 10.15 15.97 40.21
C THR A 338 11.22 17.01 39.93
N LEU A 339 11.66 17.79 40.93
CA LEU A 339 12.75 18.76 40.78
C LEU A 339 14.09 18.09 40.47
N VAL A 340 14.43 17.00 41.18
CA VAL A 340 15.65 16.22 40.89
C VAL A 340 15.63 15.66 39.48
N LEU A 341 14.50 15.08 39.05
CA LEU A 341 14.35 14.57 37.69
C LEU A 341 14.41 15.69 36.65
N ALA A 342 13.84 16.87 36.93
CA ALA A 342 13.92 18.03 36.04
C ALA A 342 15.38 18.51 35.88
N ILE A 343 16.12 18.63 36.98
CA ILE A 343 17.54 19.00 36.95
C ILE A 343 18.35 17.95 36.19
N ALA A 344 18.16 16.66 36.51
CA ALA A 344 18.82 15.57 35.80
C ALA A 344 18.52 15.59 34.30
N TRP A 345 17.28 15.85 33.92
CA TRP A 345 16.88 15.98 32.52
C TRP A 345 17.59 17.15 31.84
N VAL A 346 17.57 18.35 32.44
CA VAL A 346 18.23 19.56 31.88
C VAL A 346 19.74 19.36 31.76
N THR A 347 20.38 18.77 32.78
CA THR A 347 21.81 18.45 32.75
C THR A 347 22.13 17.44 31.65
N CYS A 348 21.36 16.35 31.53
CA CYS A 348 21.54 15.37 30.47
C CYS A 348 21.31 15.95 29.07
N ALA A 349 20.31 16.83 28.90
CA ALA A 349 20.02 17.50 27.64
C ALA A 349 21.12 18.49 27.25
N ALA A 350 21.57 19.35 28.18
CA ALA A 350 22.60 20.36 27.94
C ALA A 350 23.98 19.74 27.65
N LEU A 351 24.31 18.63 28.31
CA LEU A 351 25.56 17.90 28.10
C LEU A 351 25.49 16.87 26.98
N GLY A 352 24.34 16.70 26.32
CA GLY A 352 24.16 15.73 25.24
C GLY A 352 24.41 14.29 25.66
N VAL A 353 24.09 13.91 26.90
CA VAL A 353 24.41 12.58 27.46
C VAL A 353 23.59 11.50 26.75
N GLN A 354 24.29 10.49 26.24
CA GLN A 354 23.71 9.35 25.50
C GLN A 354 24.05 8.03 26.20
N TYR A 355 23.12 7.06 26.12
CA TYR A 355 23.30 5.74 26.77
C TYR A 355 24.00 4.71 25.87
N ALA A 356 23.78 4.77 24.55
CA ALA A 356 24.47 3.97 23.53
C ALA A 356 24.32 4.67 22.16
N ALA A 357 25.32 4.53 21.28
CA ALA A 357 25.41 5.02 19.89
C ALA A 357 24.21 5.90 19.42
N GLY A 358 24.17 7.17 19.84
CA GLY A 358 23.19 8.15 19.35
C GLY A 358 21.85 8.26 20.10
N ILE A 359 21.62 7.54 21.20
CA ILE A 359 20.34 7.59 21.94
C ILE A 359 20.43 8.53 23.17
N PRO A 360 19.84 9.73 23.13
CA PRO A 360 19.91 10.68 24.23
C PRO A 360 19.02 10.27 25.41
N ILE A 361 19.54 10.44 26.63
CA ILE A 361 18.84 10.09 27.87
C ILE A 361 17.64 11.02 28.10
N ALA A 362 17.78 12.31 27.80
CA ALA A 362 16.68 13.26 27.76
C ALA A 362 15.80 13.02 26.53
N SER A 363 14.48 12.94 26.73
CA SER A 363 13.51 12.73 25.65
C SER A 363 12.39 13.77 25.67
N GLU A 364 11.99 14.21 24.48
CA GLU A 364 10.81 15.06 24.19
C GLU A 364 9.90 14.38 23.14
N HIS A 365 9.92 13.04 23.11
CA HIS A 365 9.38 12.24 22.03
C HIS A 365 7.88 12.45 21.80
N THR A 366 7.08 12.55 22.87
CA THR A 366 5.63 12.70 22.78
C THR A 366 5.25 14.10 22.27
N MET A 367 5.95 15.14 22.72
CA MET A 367 5.72 16.50 22.25
C MET A 367 6.10 16.65 20.76
N GLN A 368 7.26 16.12 20.37
CA GLN A 368 7.72 16.11 18.98
C GLN A 368 6.77 15.31 18.07
N ALA A 369 6.29 14.15 18.53
CA ALA A 369 5.30 13.35 17.80
C ALA A 369 3.99 14.13 17.60
N LEU A 370 3.49 14.82 18.63
CA LEU A 370 2.26 15.61 18.51
C LEU A 370 2.43 16.79 17.55
N GLN A 371 3.55 17.52 17.63
CA GLN A 371 3.89 18.60 16.69
C GLN A 371 3.98 18.08 15.25
N PHE A 372 4.70 16.98 15.04
CA PHE A 372 4.82 16.35 13.72
C PHE A 372 3.46 15.95 13.15
N LYS A 373 2.56 15.36 13.96
CA LYS A 373 1.21 14.99 13.51
C LYS A 373 0.36 16.22 13.21
N ALA A 374 0.44 17.29 14.00
CA ALA A 374 -0.29 18.54 13.72
C ALA A 374 0.17 19.19 12.40
N GLU A 375 1.48 19.28 12.18
CA GLU A 375 2.04 19.75 10.92
C GLU A 375 1.66 18.84 9.75
N GLN A 376 1.67 17.52 9.94
CA GLN A 376 1.28 16.55 8.92
C GLN A 376 -0.17 16.76 8.48
N VAL A 377 -1.10 17.01 9.41
CA VAL A 377 -2.50 17.32 9.09
C VAL A 377 -2.60 18.58 8.23
N GLN A 378 -1.96 19.67 8.65
CA GLN A 378 -1.99 20.93 7.91
C GLN A 378 -1.39 20.78 6.50
N ARG A 379 -0.22 20.15 6.39
CA ARG A 379 0.44 19.89 5.09
C ARG A 379 -0.42 19.00 4.20
N THR A 380 -1.07 17.97 4.77
CA THR A 380 -1.96 17.07 4.03
C THR A 380 -3.14 17.85 3.40
N LEU A 381 -3.78 18.74 4.16
CA LEU A 381 -4.89 19.53 3.65
C LEU A 381 -4.48 20.50 2.53
N GLN A 382 -3.31 21.13 2.67
CA GLN A 382 -2.76 22.01 1.63
C GLN A 382 -2.39 21.23 0.37
N ASP A 383 -1.74 20.08 0.54
CA ASP A 383 -1.33 19.17 -0.54
C ASP A 383 -2.53 18.64 -1.34
N GLU A 384 -3.63 18.25 -0.68
CA GLU A 384 -4.84 17.80 -1.37
C GLU A 384 -5.46 18.93 -2.23
N ALA A 385 -5.47 20.17 -1.72
CA ALA A 385 -5.96 21.32 -2.47
C ALA A 385 -5.06 21.68 -3.67
N GLU A 386 -3.75 21.52 -3.52
CA GLU A 386 -2.79 21.71 -4.62
C GLU A 386 -2.90 20.59 -5.66
N PHE A 387 -2.99 19.34 -5.21
CA PHE A 387 -3.13 18.19 -6.08
C PHE A 387 -4.40 18.28 -6.94
N ALA A 388 -5.52 18.75 -6.39
CA ALA A 388 -6.74 18.98 -7.17
C ALA A 388 -6.54 20.01 -8.31
N LYS A 389 -5.59 20.95 -8.19
CA LYS A 389 -5.21 21.86 -9.27
C LYS A 389 -4.29 21.17 -10.29
N ILE A 390 -3.31 20.41 -9.82
CA ILE A 390 -2.39 19.64 -10.67
C ILE A 390 -3.15 18.61 -11.52
N ALA A 391 -4.12 17.90 -10.92
CA ALA A 391 -4.91 16.88 -11.59
C ALA A 391 -5.69 17.41 -12.82
N LYS A 392 -5.97 18.71 -12.87
CA LYS A 392 -6.64 19.37 -14.00
C LYS A 392 -5.70 19.72 -15.16
N LYS A 393 -4.39 19.80 -14.93
CA LYS A 393 -3.40 20.22 -15.94
C LYS A 393 -2.87 19.01 -16.70
N ASP A 394 -3.24 18.82 -17.96
CA ASP A 394 -2.82 17.68 -18.77
C ASP A 394 -2.23 18.09 -20.10
N ASN A 395 -0.92 17.85 -20.27
CA ASN A 395 -0.18 18.14 -21.49
C ASN A 395 -0.78 17.50 -22.75
N PHE A 396 -1.62 16.47 -22.63
CA PHE A 396 -2.25 15.78 -23.75
C PHE A 396 -3.79 15.88 -23.75
N ALA A 397 -4.39 16.67 -22.85
CA ALA A 397 -5.86 16.76 -22.75
C ALA A 397 -6.50 17.17 -24.08
N ASN A 398 -5.92 18.17 -24.75
CA ASN A 398 -6.46 18.77 -25.96
C ASN A 398 -5.84 18.19 -27.23
N THR A 399 -4.97 17.17 -27.14
CA THR A 399 -4.37 16.55 -28.33
C THR A 399 -5.47 15.94 -29.21
N PRO A 400 -5.53 16.28 -30.51
CA PRO A 400 -6.49 15.71 -31.43
C PRO A 400 -6.41 14.17 -31.50
N PRO A 401 -7.55 13.45 -31.64
CA PRO A 401 -7.59 11.98 -31.69
C PRO A 401 -6.66 11.32 -32.71
N ASP A 402 -6.51 11.92 -33.88
CA ASP A 402 -5.65 11.47 -34.98
C ASP A 402 -4.16 11.65 -34.69
N GLN A 403 -3.82 12.61 -33.80
CA GLN A 403 -2.46 12.87 -33.35
C GLN A 403 -2.05 12.08 -32.11
N LEU A 404 -2.92 11.26 -31.51
CA LEU A 404 -2.57 10.40 -30.38
C LEU A 404 -2.06 9.04 -30.87
N LEU A 405 -0.96 8.54 -30.30
CA LEU A 405 -0.49 7.15 -30.45
C LEU A 405 -0.29 6.71 -31.92
N THR A 406 0.12 7.64 -32.79
CA THR A 406 0.29 7.41 -34.23
C THR A 406 1.30 6.32 -34.54
N GLY A 407 2.33 6.15 -33.71
CA GLY A 407 3.35 5.11 -33.84
C GLY A 407 2.90 3.69 -33.53
N LEU A 408 1.68 3.51 -32.98
CA LEU A 408 1.14 2.21 -32.58
C LEU A 408 -0.08 1.77 -33.39
N ARG A 409 -0.50 2.54 -34.40
CA ARG A 409 -1.69 2.20 -35.21
C ARG A 409 -1.61 0.78 -35.77
N GLY A 410 -2.70 0.03 -35.61
CA GLY A 410 -2.79 -1.38 -36.05
C GLY A 410 -2.15 -2.39 -35.10
N LYS A 411 -1.55 -1.97 -33.98
CA LYS A 411 -1.00 -2.86 -32.96
C LYS A 411 -2.07 -3.30 -31.96
N ASP A 412 -1.98 -4.54 -31.52
CA ASP A 412 -2.76 -5.06 -30.39
C ASP A 412 -1.97 -4.83 -29.10
N MET A 413 -2.51 -4.00 -28.22
CA MET A 413 -1.82 -3.48 -27.05
C MET A 413 -2.29 -4.19 -25.79
N MET A 414 -1.33 -4.62 -24.96
CA MET A 414 -1.59 -5.18 -23.64
C MET A 414 -0.82 -4.39 -22.58
N ILE A 415 -1.51 -3.88 -21.56
CA ILE A 415 -0.93 -3.31 -20.35
C ILE A 415 -1.24 -4.27 -19.21
N THR A 416 -0.23 -4.98 -18.71
CA THR A 416 -0.41 -6.03 -17.70
C THR A 416 0.32 -5.68 -16.40
N PHE A 417 -0.40 -5.59 -15.30
CA PHE A 417 0.22 -5.46 -13.98
C PHE A 417 0.38 -6.85 -13.35
N ILE A 418 1.56 -7.10 -12.78
CA ILE A 418 1.83 -8.27 -11.93
C ILE A 418 1.82 -7.79 -10.48
N GLU A 419 0.83 -8.26 -9.72
CA GLU A 419 0.62 -7.88 -8.33
C GLU A 419 1.89 -8.07 -7.48
N SER A 420 2.27 -7.03 -6.76
CA SER A 420 3.43 -7.00 -5.86
C SER A 420 4.78 -7.34 -6.52
N TYR A 421 4.94 -7.28 -7.85
CA TYR A 421 6.23 -7.57 -8.51
C TYR A 421 7.22 -6.42 -8.29
N GLY A 422 7.96 -6.45 -7.19
CA GLY A 422 8.93 -5.42 -6.83
C GLY A 422 10.38 -5.77 -7.13
N ARG A 423 11.26 -4.75 -7.11
CA ARG A 423 12.72 -4.88 -7.27
C ARG A 423 13.34 -5.91 -6.33
N SER A 424 12.78 -6.10 -5.13
CA SER A 424 13.26 -7.12 -4.20
C SER A 424 13.16 -8.55 -4.76
N ALA A 425 12.21 -8.83 -5.66
CA ALA A 425 12.14 -10.16 -6.31
C ALA A 425 13.40 -10.48 -7.13
N ILE A 426 14.06 -9.46 -7.68
CA ILE A 426 15.21 -9.57 -8.59
C ILE A 426 16.54 -9.38 -7.83
N GLU A 427 16.54 -8.67 -6.69
CA GLU A 427 17.79 -8.32 -5.99
C GLU A 427 17.97 -8.99 -4.62
N ASP A 428 16.91 -9.47 -3.96
CA ASP A 428 17.06 -10.10 -2.64
C ASP A 428 17.74 -11.48 -2.75
N PRO A 429 18.80 -11.78 -1.99
CA PRO A 429 19.54 -13.03 -2.11
C PRO A 429 18.73 -14.32 -1.90
N VAL A 430 17.58 -14.27 -1.22
CA VAL A 430 16.70 -15.44 -1.01
C VAL A 430 15.81 -15.68 -2.23
N MET A 431 15.43 -14.61 -2.94
CA MET A 431 14.38 -14.63 -3.97
C MET A 431 14.98 -14.59 -5.39
N ALA A 432 15.99 -13.73 -5.57
CA ALA A 432 16.64 -13.45 -6.84
C ALA A 432 17.09 -14.70 -7.60
N PRO A 433 17.75 -15.71 -6.99
CA PRO A 433 18.26 -16.85 -7.76
C PRO A 433 17.18 -17.59 -8.56
N GLY A 434 15.98 -17.77 -7.99
CA GLY A 434 14.86 -18.44 -8.68
C GLY A 434 14.16 -17.53 -9.68
N VAL A 435 14.00 -16.24 -9.35
CA VAL A 435 13.37 -15.25 -10.22
C VAL A 435 14.25 -14.97 -11.44
N ASP A 436 15.56 -14.79 -11.26
CA ASP A 436 16.52 -14.55 -12.34
C ASP A 436 16.63 -15.72 -13.30
N ALA A 437 16.66 -16.96 -12.77
CA ALA A 437 16.63 -18.17 -13.59
C ALA A 437 15.34 -18.24 -14.43
N THR A 438 14.21 -17.83 -13.85
CA THR A 438 12.92 -17.78 -14.56
C THR A 438 12.92 -16.69 -15.62
N LEU A 439 13.33 -15.46 -15.30
CA LEU A 439 13.42 -14.36 -16.26
C LEU A 439 14.34 -14.72 -17.43
N THR A 440 15.47 -15.37 -17.16
CA THR A 440 16.41 -15.83 -18.18
C THR A 440 15.75 -16.87 -19.10
N ALA A 441 15.10 -17.89 -18.53
CA ALA A 441 14.45 -18.95 -19.28
C ALA A 441 13.27 -18.42 -20.12
N GLU A 442 12.42 -17.58 -19.52
CA GLU A 442 11.27 -16.99 -20.21
C GLU A 442 11.72 -15.99 -21.29
N ASN A 443 12.76 -15.19 -21.04
CA ASN A 443 13.34 -14.32 -22.07
C ASN A 443 13.88 -15.12 -23.25
N LYS A 444 14.48 -16.30 -23.01
CA LYS A 444 14.93 -17.17 -24.08
C LYS A 444 13.75 -17.65 -24.95
N LYS A 445 12.68 -18.18 -24.33
CA LYS A 445 11.48 -18.63 -25.08
C LYS A 445 10.87 -17.49 -25.91
N LEU A 446 10.87 -16.29 -25.33
CA LEU A 446 10.31 -15.09 -25.92
C LEU A 446 11.12 -14.65 -27.16
N THR A 447 12.45 -14.68 -27.07
CA THR A 447 13.35 -14.45 -28.22
C THR A 447 13.23 -15.54 -29.28
N ASP A 448 13.16 -16.81 -28.87
CA ASP A 448 12.96 -17.95 -29.80
C ASP A 448 11.62 -17.81 -30.58
N ALA A 449 10.61 -17.18 -29.97
CA ALA A 449 9.33 -16.85 -30.60
C ALA A 449 9.37 -15.56 -31.47
N GLY A 450 10.52 -14.90 -31.57
CA GLY A 450 10.75 -13.70 -32.37
C GLY A 450 10.30 -12.39 -31.72
N PHE A 451 10.08 -12.37 -30.40
CA PHE A 451 9.88 -11.14 -29.65
C PHE A 451 11.21 -10.61 -29.10
N ALA A 452 11.29 -9.30 -28.88
CA ALA A 452 12.35 -8.66 -28.12
C ALA A 452 11.75 -7.84 -26.98
N ALA A 453 12.54 -7.59 -25.94
CA ALA A 453 12.11 -6.85 -24.75
C ALA A 453 13.12 -5.78 -24.35
N LYS A 454 12.62 -4.66 -23.82
CA LYS A 454 13.40 -3.62 -23.15
C LYS A 454 12.83 -3.40 -21.75
N SER A 455 13.68 -3.43 -20.72
CA SER A 455 13.25 -3.37 -19.32
C SER A 455 13.94 -2.28 -18.51
N GLY A 456 13.20 -1.63 -17.62
CA GLY A 456 13.67 -0.56 -16.74
C GLY A 456 13.02 -0.58 -15.36
N TRP A 457 13.26 0.46 -14.57
CA TRP A 457 12.74 0.60 -13.22
C TRP A 457 11.77 1.77 -13.09
N LEU A 458 10.65 1.56 -12.41
CA LEU A 458 9.73 2.62 -11.99
C LEU A 458 9.62 2.67 -10.47
N THR A 459 9.72 3.84 -9.85
CA THR A 459 9.39 4.04 -8.44
C THR A 459 7.87 4.16 -8.28
N SER A 460 7.26 3.20 -7.58
CA SER A 460 5.81 3.15 -7.33
C SER A 460 5.36 4.18 -6.29
N ALA A 461 4.12 4.67 -6.46
CA ALA A 461 3.46 5.54 -5.50
C ALA A 461 2.96 4.81 -4.25
N THR A 462 2.89 3.48 -4.30
CA THR A 462 2.47 2.62 -3.18
C THR A 462 3.50 1.54 -2.87
N TYR A 463 3.27 0.81 -1.79
CA TYR A 463 4.17 -0.22 -1.27
C TYR A 463 3.35 -1.22 -0.47
N GLY A 464 3.58 -2.53 -0.66
CA GLY A 464 2.99 -3.64 0.09
C GLY A 464 1.47 -3.82 -0.02
N GLY A 465 0.75 -2.92 -0.70
CA GLY A 465 -0.67 -3.03 -0.98
C GLY A 465 -1.24 -1.76 -1.63
N SER A 466 -2.57 -1.69 -1.69
CA SER A 466 -3.30 -0.62 -2.38
C SER A 466 -2.91 -0.48 -3.86
N SER A 467 -2.81 -1.60 -4.58
CA SER A 467 -2.31 -1.67 -5.96
C SER A 467 -3.00 -0.72 -6.94
N TRP A 468 -4.29 -0.42 -6.72
CA TRP A 468 -5.03 0.57 -7.51
C TRP A 468 -4.38 1.98 -7.51
N LEU A 469 -3.61 2.34 -6.48
CA LEU A 469 -2.83 3.59 -6.43
C LEU A 469 -1.67 3.56 -7.44
N GLY A 470 -0.95 2.44 -7.52
CA GLY A 470 0.09 2.20 -8.52
C GLY A 470 -0.48 2.17 -9.95
N HIS A 471 -1.55 1.40 -10.15
CA HIS A 471 -2.26 1.33 -11.43
C HIS A 471 -2.68 2.71 -11.94
N SER A 472 -3.30 3.51 -11.06
CA SER A 472 -3.76 4.85 -11.41
C SER A 472 -2.59 5.78 -11.67
N THR A 473 -1.51 5.69 -10.88
CA THR A 473 -0.31 6.51 -11.05
C THR A 473 0.31 6.30 -12.44
N PHE A 474 0.48 5.05 -12.82
CA PHE A 474 1.00 4.66 -14.13
C PHE A 474 0.09 5.14 -15.26
N MET A 475 -1.22 4.88 -15.17
CA MET A 475 -2.16 5.17 -16.24
C MET A 475 -2.48 6.66 -16.38
N SER A 476 -2.57 7.42 -15.30
CA SER A 476 -2.99 8.84 -15.34
C SER A 476 -1.83 9.82 -15.43
N GLY A 477 -0.60 9.36 -15.22
CA GLY A 477 0.59 10.22 -15.15
C GLY A 477 0.58 11.18 -13.95
N LEU A 478 -0.19 10.89 -12.90
CA LEU A 478 -0.25 11.67 -11.66
C LEU A 478 0.30 10.84 -10.51
N TRP A 479 0.99 11.47 -9.56
CA TRP A 479 1.48 10.75 -8.37
C TRP A 479 0.33 10.50 -7.39
N ILE A 480 -0.26 9.31 -7.41
CA ILE A 480 -1.43 8.96 -6.59
C ILE A 480 -0.95 8.09 -5.43
N SER A 481 -0.59 8.74 -4.32
CA SER A 481 0.02 8.09 -3.14
C SER A 481 -0.95 7.79 -2.01
N ASN A 482 -2.24 8.14 -2.16
CA ASN A 482 -3.26 7.94 -1.14
C ASN A 482 -4.67 7.84 -1.74
N GLN A 483 -5.64 7.42 -0.92
CA GLN A 483 -7.01 7.18 -1.35
C GLN A 483 -7.78 8.45 -1.73
N GLN A 484 -7.47 9.59 -1.13
CA GLN A 484 -8.11 10.87 -1.44
C GLN A 484 -7.71 11.38 -2.82
N ARG A 485 -6.42 11.28 -3.18
CA ARG A 485 -5.93 11.56 -4.53
C ARG A 485 -6.56 10.64 -5.56
N TYR A 486 -6.70 9.35 -5.25
CA TYR A 486 -7.38 8.38 -6.13
C TYR A 486 -8.81 8.83 -6.43
N ARG A 487 -9.60 9.16 -5.41
CA ARG A 487 -10.98 9.66 -5.56
C ARG A 487 -11.04 10.96 -6.35
N THR A 488 -10.13 11.89 -6.07
CA THR A 488 -10.05 13.19 -6.77
C THR A 488 -9.79 13.01 -8.26
N VAL A 489 -8.88 12.10 -8.64
CA VAL A 489 -8.53 11.85 -10.04
C VAL A 489 -9.63 11.08 -10.76
N THR A 490 -10.15 10.01 -10.16
CA THR A 490 -11.15 9.13 -10.78
C THR A 490 -12.52 9.78 -10.94
N ALA A 491 -12.84 10.79 -10.13
CA ALA A 491 -14.01 11.66 -10.33
C ALA A 491 -13.81 12.71 -11.44
N GLY A 492 -12.58 12.87 -11.96
CA GLY A 492 -12.21 13.88 -12.94
C GLY A 492 -12.29 13.39 -14.40
N LYS A 493 -11.67 14.17 -15.30
CA LYS A 493 -11.60 13.90 -16.76
C LYS A 493 -10.17 13.79 -17.29
N ARG A 494 -9.20 13.48 -16.40
CA ARG A 494 -7.78 13.33 -16.75
C ARG A 494 -7.63 12.30 -17.88
N LEU A 495 -6.84 12.59 -18.92
CA LEU A 495 -6.62 11.63 -19.99
C LEU A 495 -5.72 10.49 -19.47
N THR A 496 -6.26 9.29 -19.36
CA THR A 496 -5.48 8.10 -18.95
C THR A 496 -4.83 7.43 -20.17
N LEU A 497 -3.86 6.54 -19.96
CA LEU A 497 -3.27 5.73 -21.03
C LEU A 497 -4.36 4.96 -21.81
N PRO A 498 -5.16 4.07 -21.17
CA PRO A 498 -6.34 3.48 -21.81
C PRO A 498 -7.29 4.50 -22.47
N GLY A 499 -7.56 5.61 -21.79
CA GLY A 499 -8.40 6.68 -22.31
C GLY A 499 -7.85 7.34 -23.58
N ALA A 500 -6.53 7.43 -23.75
CA ALA A 500 -5.90 7.92 -24.97
C ALA A 500 -6.16 6.98 -26.14
N PHE A 501 -6.04 5.66 -25.95
CA PHE A 501 -6.40 4.68 -26.97
C PHE A 501 -7.88 4.80 -27.37
N LYS A 502 -8.79 4.87 -26.38
CA LYS A 502 -10.22 5.08 -26.62
C LYS A 502 -10.52 6.37 -27.36
N LYS A 503 -9.92 7.49 -26.95
CA LYS A 503 -10.13 8.82 -27.55
C LYS A 503 -9.81 8.82 -29.04
N THR A 504 -8.88 7.99 -29.51
CA THR A 504 -8.54 7.89 -30.92
C THR A 504 -9.61 7.20 -31.78
N GLY A 505 -10.47 6.37 -31.17
CA GLY A 505 -11.44 5.53 -31.87
C GLY A 505 -10.86 4.33 -32.65
N ALA A 506 -9.54 4.17 -32.68
CA ALA A 506 -8.85 3.13 -33.46
C ALA A 506 -8.70 1.78 -32.75
N TRP A 507 -9.01 1.71 -31.46
CA TRP A 507 -8.97 0.49 -30.65
C TRP A 507 -10.29 0.26 -29.92
N ASP A 508 -10.59 -1.01 -29.69
CA ASP A 508 -11.54 -1.44 -28.67
C ASP A 508 -10.81 -1.56 -27.33
N THR A 509 -11.36 -1.00 -26.26
CA THR A 509 -10.72 -1.02 -24.94
C THR A 509 -11.33 -2.06 -24.02
N VAL A 510 -10.47 -2.91 -23.44
CA VAL A 510 -10.90 -4.05 -22.60
C VAL A 510 -10.16 -4.04 -21.27
N GLY A 511 -10.88 -4.33 -20.19
CA GLY A 511 -10.33 -4.56 -18.86
C GLY A 511 -10.54 -6.02 -18.43
N VAL A 512 -9.46 -6.70 -18.03
CA VAL A 512 -9.48 -8.03 -17.42
C VAL A 512 -9.05 -7.88 -15.97
N MET A 513 -10.01 -7.95 -15.06
CA MET A 513 -9.87 -7.51 -13.67
C MET A 513 -10.28 -8.63 -12.70
N PRO A 514 -9.49 -9.72 -12.57
CA PRO A 514 -9.84 -10.86 -11.72
C PRO A 514 -10.00 -10.50 -10.23
N GLY A 515 -9.33 -9.45 -9.74
CA GLY A 515 -9.48 -8.97 -8.36
C GLY A 515 -10.77 -8.18 -8.09
N VAL A 516 -11.48 -7.72 -9.12
CA VAL A 516 -12.69 -6.89 -8.95
C VAL A 516 -13.90 -7.79 -8.65
N GLN A 517 -14.39 -7.70 -7.41
CA GLN A 517 -15.54 -8.46 -6.90
C GLN A 517 -16.79 -7.58 -6.63
N LYS A 518 -16.70 -6.28 -6.87
CA LYS A 518 -17.81 -5.32 -6.71
C LYS A 518 -17.96 -4.48 -7.97
N ALA A 519 -19.04 -3.72 -8.06
CA ALA A 519 -19.20 -2.73 -9.13
C ALA A 519 -18.00 -1.77 -9.13
N TRP A 520 -17.44 -1.52 -10.31
CA TRP A 520 -16.26 -0.69 -10.51
C TRP A 520 -16.55 0.43 -11.53
N PRO A 521 -17.27 1.48 -11.12
CA PRO A 521 -17.63 2.59 -12.00
C PRO A 521 -16.42 3.33 -12.58
N GLU A 522 -15.25 3.21 -11.96
CA GLU A 522 -13.99 3.80 -12.40
C GLU A 522 -13.53 3.26 -13.77
N GLN A 523 -14.09 2.15 -14.27
CA GLN A 523 -13.88 1.72 -15.66
C GLN A 523 -14.13 2.85 -16.68
N ASN A 524 -15.11 3.72 -16.40
CA ASN A 524 -15.45 4.85 -17.26
C ASN A 524 -14.36 5.91 -17.28
N PHE A 525 -13.75 6.17 -16.12
CA PHE A 525 -12.63 7.09 -15.99
C PHE A 525 -11.40 6.60 -16.77
N TYR A 526 -11.10 5.30 -16.73
CA TYR A 526 -10.04 4.72 -17.56
C TYR A 526 -10.43 4.63 -19.03
N GLY A 527 -11.70 4.82 -19.40
CA GLY A 527 -12.14 4.65 -20.77
C GLY A 527 -12.02 3.20 -21.23
N ILE A 528 -12.44 2.26 -20.38
CA ILE A 528 -12.57 0.84 -20.70
C ILE A 528 -14.01 0.58 -21.16
N ASP A 529 -14.19 0.06 -22.38
CA ASP A 529 -15.51 -0.21 -22.97
C ASP A 529 -16.09 -1.55 -22.52
N LYS A 530 -15.24 -2.56 -22.38
CA LYS A 530 -15.63 -3.93 -22.01
C LYS A 530 -14.85 -4.38 -20.77
N LEU A 531 -15.54 -4.59 -19.65
CA LEU A 531 -14.95 -5.07 -18.41
C LEU A 531 -15.33 -6.52 -18.12
N TYR A 532 -14.30 -7.36 -17.95
CA TYR A 532 -14.36 -8.74 -17.48
C TYR A 532 -13.81 -8.82 -16.05
N ASP A 533 -14.70 -8.67 -15.08
CA ASP A 533 -14.41 -8.85 -13.65
C ASP A 533 -14.44 -10.33 -13.22
N SER A 534 -14.19 -10.58 -11.93
CA SER A 534 -14.16 -11.94 -11.36
C SER A 534 -15.38 -12.80 -11.69
N HIS A 535 -16.58 -12.22 -11.83
CA HIS A 535 -17.82 -12.96 -12.12
C HIS A 535 -17.95 -13.30 -13.60
N LYS A 536 -17.35 -12.50 -14.47
CA LYS A 536 -17.48 -12.63 -15.94
C LYS A 536 -16.40 -13.50 -16.58
N LEU A 537 -15.30 -13.78 -15.87
CA LEU A 537 -14.20 -14.62 -16.37
C LEU A 537 -14.54 -16.11 -16.42
N GLY A 538 -15.58 -16.53 -15.68
CA GLY A 538 -16.13 -17.89 -15.76
C GLY A 538 -15.35 -18.95 -14.95
N TYR A 539 -14.55 -18.53 -13.97
CA TYR A 539 -13.75 -19.42 -13.15
C TYR A 539 -14.61 -20.28 -12.21
N LYS A 540 -14.30 -21.57 -12.13
CA LYS A 540 -14.99 -22.58 -11.28
C LYS A 540 -14.04 -23.32 -10.32
N GLY A 541 -12.74 -23.01 -10.36
CA GLY A 541 -11.76 -23.56 -9.43
C GLY A 541 -11.77 -22.86 -8.06
N PRO A 542 -10.86 -23.26 -7.16
CA PRO A 542 -10.74 -22.65 -5.84
C PRO A 542 -9.99 -21.30 -5.92
N LYS A 543 -10.22 -20.43 -4.93
CA LYS A 543 -9.37 -19.25 -4.72
C LYS A 543 -7.97 -19.70 -4.25
N PHE A 544 -6.95 -18.93 -4.59
CA PHE A 544 -5.61 -19.09 -4.01
C PHE A 544 -5.39 -17.95 -3.01
N SER A 545 -5.89 -18.18 -1.80
CA SER A 545 -6.02 -17.15 -0.76
C SER A 545 -6.83 -15.94 -1.24
N TRP A 546 -6.22 -14.75 -1.31
CA TRP A 546 -6.91 -13.53 -1.75
C TRP A 546 -7.24 -13.56 -3.24
N SER A 547 -6.39 -14.18 -4.06
CA SER A 547 -6.60 -14.24 -5.50
C SER A 547 -7.82 -15.10 -5.84
N THR A 548 -8.75 -14.52 -6.60
CA THR A 548 -9.99 -15.19 -6.99
C THR A 548 -9.77 -16.33 -7.97
N MET A 549 -8.68 -16.27 -8.76
CA MET A 549 -8.31 -17.27 -9.75
C MET A 549 -6.82 -17.16 -10.13
N PRO A 550 -6.16 -18.25 -10.56
CA PRO A 550 -4.78 -18.21 -11.03
C PRO A 550 -4.58 -17.34 -12.28
N ASP A 551 -3.40 -16.73 -12.41
CA ASP A 551 -3.07 -15.84 -13.53
C ASP A 551 -3.10 -16.57 -14.87
N GLN A 552 -2.66 -17.84 -14.91
CA GLN A 552 -2.79 -18.69 -16.10
C GLN A 552 -4.26 -18.85 -16.52
N TYR A 553 -5.18 -18.99 -15.56
CA TYR A 553 -6.60 -19.03 -15.88
C TYR A 553 -7.11 -17.68 -16.40
N ALA A 554 -6.78 -16.58 -15.73
CA ALA A 554 -7.23 -15.24 -16.14
C ALA A 554 -6.80 -14.92 -17.60
N LEU A 555 -5.56 -15.26 -17.95
CA LEU A 555 -5.03 -15.12 -19.31
C LEU A 555 -5.72 -16.08 -20.31
N THR A 556 -5.98 -17.32 -19.90
CA THR A 556 -6.74 -18.28 -20.72
C THR A 556 -8.17 -17.83 -20.98
N ALA A 557 -8.82 -17.26 -19.96
CA ALA A 557 -10.15 -16.68 -20.08
C ALA A 557 -10.14 -15.46 -20.99
N PHE A 558 -9.13 -14.59 -20.89
CA PHE A 558 -8.94 -13.46 -21.80
C PHE A 558 -8.81 -13.92 -23.26
N GLU A 559 -7.99 -14.94 -23.55
CA GLU A 559 -7.90 -15.52 -24.90
C GLU A 559 -9.27 -15.99 -25.38
N ARG A 560 -9.92 -16.85 -24.58
CA ARG A 560 -11.19 -17.49 -24.93
C ARG A 560 -12.33 -16.51 -25.15
N LEU A 561 -12.43 -15.49 -24.30
CA LEU A 561 -13.56 -14.56 -24.24
C LEU A 561 -13.34 -13.33 -25.11
N VAL A 562 -12.09 -12.90 -25.29
CA VAL A 562 -11.75 -11.61 -25.90
C VAL A 562 -10.77 -11.77 -27.05
N HIS A 563 -9.50 -12.07 -26.79
CA HIS A 563 -8.42 -11.88 -27.78
C HIS A 563 -8.55 -12.79 -29.01
N SER A 564 -9.02 -14.03 -28.85
CA SER A 564 -9.27 -14.95 -29.99
C SER A 564 -10.48 -14.60 -30.85
N LYS A 565 -11.36 -13.69 -30.39
CA LYS A 565 -12.57 -13.33 -31.13
C LYS A 565 -12.22 -12.49 -32.35
N LYS A 566 -13.12 -12.49 -33.34
CA LYS A 566 -12.99 -11.58 -34.49
C LYS A 566 -13.29 -10.16 -34.01
N HIS A 567 -12.39 -9.23 -34.31
CA HIS A 567 -12.53 -7.81 -34.03
C HIS A 567 -12.33 -6.99 -35.31
N ASP A 568 -13.09 -5.92 -35.45
CA ASP A 568 -12.93 -4.96 -36.56
C ASP A 568 -11.80 -3.96 -36.27
N LYS A 569 -11.37 -3.86 -35.01
CA LYS A 569 -10.30 -2.98 -34.52
C LYS A 569 -9.32 -3.79 -33.65
N PRO A 570 -8.03 -3.39 -33.59
CA PRO A 570 -7.12 -3.96 -32.60
C PRO A 570 -7.58 -3.68 -31.16
N LEU A 571 -7.11 -4.47 -30.21
CA LEU A 571 -7.45 -4.27 -28.80
C LEU A 571 -6.43 -3.36 -28.09
N MET A 572 -6.92 -2.63 -27.09
CA MET A 572 -6.11 -2.17 -25.97
C MET A 572 -6.65 -2.84 -24.72
N SER A 573 -5.87 -3.77 -24.16
CA SER A 573 -6.26 -4.60 -23.04
C SER A 573 -5.49 -4.21 -21.79
N THR A 574 -6.21 -3.85 -20.72
CA THR A 574 -5.63 -3.68 -19.38
C THR A 574 -5.91 -4.93 -18.56
N ILE A 575 -4.87 -5.62 -18.11
CA ILE A 575 -4.95 -6.91 -17.41
C ILE A 575 -4.26 -6.79 -16.05
N ILE A 576 -4.95 -7.15 -14.97
CA ILE A 576 -4.38 -7.09 -13.61
C ILE A 576 -4.24 -8.51 -13.08
N LEU A 577 -3.02 -9.04 -13.06
CA LEU A 577 -2.69 -10.36 -12.54
C LEU A 577 -2.55 -10.29 -11.01
N THR A 578 -2.98 -11.33 -10.30
CA THR A 578 -3.22 -11.28 -8.84
C THR A 578 -2.62 -12.45 -8.06
N SER A 579 -2.02 -13.44 -8.72
CA SER A 579 -1.58 -14.69 -8.05
C SER A 579 -0.39 -14.50 -7.10
N SER A 580 0.35 -13.40 -7.25
CA SER A 580 1.46 -13.01 -6.37
C SER A 580 1.04 -12.10 -5.21
N HIS A 581 -0.26 -11.93 -4.96
CA HIS A 581 -0.75 -11.27 -3.75
C HIS A 581 -0.41 -12.08 -2.48
N GLN A 582 -0.18 -11.39 -1.37
CA GLN A 582 -0.05 -12.05 -0.05
C GLN A 582 -1.28 -12.92 0.27
N PRO A 583 -1.14 -14.04 1.00
CA PRO A 583 0.01 -14.47 1.81
C PRO A 583 1.02 -15.38 1.09
N TRP A 584 0.93 -15.56 -0.24
CA TRP A 584 1.81 -16.45 -1.03
C TRP A 584 1.73 -17.93 -0.66
N ALA A 585 0.58 -18.38 -0.16
CA ALA A 585 0.28 -19.79 0.03
C ALA A 585 -1.25 -20.00 0.05
N PRO A 586 -1.78 -21.08 -0.54
CA PRO A 586 -1.10 -21.92 -1.52
C PRO A 586 -0.78 -21.13 -2.80
N ILE A 587 0.23 -21.56 -3.56
CA ILE A 587 0.60 -20.95 -4.85
C ILE A 587 0.05 -21.86 -5.97
N PRO A 588 -0.55 -21.31 -7.04
CA PRO A 588 -0.92 -22.12 -8.19
C PRO A 588 0.32 -22.73 -8.88
N GLU A 589 0.11 -23.81 -9.61
CA GLU A 589 1.12 -24.43 -10.47
C GLU A 589 0.75 -24.24 -11.94
N LEU A 590 1.75 -24.14 -12.81
CA LEU A 590 1.51 -24.13 -14.26
C LEU A 590 1.04 -25.52 -14.70
N VAL A 591 -0.11 -25.58 -15.35
CA VAL A 591 -0.65 -26.82 -15.94
C VAL A 591 -0.57 -26.74 -17.46
N PRO A 592 -0.63 -27.89 -18.18
CA PRO A 592 -0.78 -27.88 -19.64
C PRO A 592 -1.99 -27.02 -20.07
N GLN A 593 -1.81 -26.21 -21.12
CA GLN A 593 -2.78 -25.19 -21.51
C GLN A 593 -4.18 -25.76 -21.85
N ASP A 594 -4.22 -26.96 -22.41
CA ASP A 594 -5.44 -27.70 -22.74
C ASP A 594 -6.19 -28.23 -21.49
N GLN A 595 -5.53 -28.29 -20.33
CA GLN A 595 -6.11 -28.74 -19.07
C GLN A 595 -6.65 -27.60 -18.19
N VAL A 596 -6.36 -26.34 -18.52
CA VAL A 596 -6.81 -25.18 -17.72
C VAL A 596 -8.34 -25.14 -17.61
N GLY A 597 -9.05 -25.39 -18.72
CA GLY A 597 -10.51 -25.55 -18.76
C GLY A 597 -11.29 -24.40 -18.10
N ASP A 598 -12.17 -24.76 -17.16
CA ASP A 598 -12.92 -23.85 -16.30
C ASP A 598 -12.22 -23.54 -14.97
N GLY A 599 -11.01 -24.07 -14.77
CA GLY A 599 -10.22 -23.92 -13.55
C GLY A 599 -10.38 -25.06 -12.54
N SER A 600 -11.25 -26.04 -12.79
CA SER A 600 -11.47 -27.17 -11.88
C SER A 600 -10.20 -28.01 -11.59
N ILE A 601 -9.23 -28.03 -12.51
CA ILE A 601 -7.93 -28.69 -12.32
C ILE A 601 -7.16 -28.16 -11.10
N TYR A 602 -7.36 -26.89 -10.75
CA TYR A 602 -6.67 -26.25 -9.65
C TYR A 602 -7.17 -26.69 -8.26
N ASN A 603 -8.29 -27.43 -8.16
CA ASN A 603 -8.79 -27.97 -6.89
C ASN A 603 -7.75 -28.88 -6.20
N ALA A 604 -7.10 -29.76 -6.96
CA ALA A 604 -6.09 -30.65 -6.40
C ALA A 604 -4.81 -29.89 -6.01
N ILE A 605 -4.45 -28.87 -6.79
CA ILE A 605 -3.25 -28.05 -6.58
C ILE A 605 -3.41 -27.20 -5.32
N GLU A 606 -4.54 -26.50 -5.16
CA GLU A 606 -4.84 -25.69 -3.98
C GLU A 606 -4.80 -26.55 -2.71
N LYS A 607 -5.46 -27.71 -2.72
CA LYS A 607 -5.53 -28.62 -1.59
C LYS A 607 -4.16 -29.21 -1.20
N ALA A 608 -3.28 -29.42 -2.17
CA ALA A 608 -1.92 -29.92 -1.94
C ALA A 608 -0.93 -28.81 -1.53
N GLY A 609 -1.30 -27.55 -1.76
CA GLY A 609 -0.45 -26.40 -1.48
C GLY A 609 -0.24 -26.14 0.01
N LYS A 610 0.75 -25.30 0.29
CA LYS A 610 1.06 -24.87 1.67
C LYS A 610 -0.08 -24.03 2.26
N LYS A 611 -0.20 -24.04 3.59
CA LYS A 611 -1.15 -23.16 4.28
C LYS A 611 -0.50 -21.81 4.62
N PRO A 612 -1.24 -20.69 4.56
CA PRO A 612 -0.74 -19.38 4.97
C PRO A 612 -0.09 -19.37 6.37
N ALA A 613 -0.69 -20.07 7.32
CA ALA A 613 -0.22 -20.13 8.71
C ALA A 613 1.19 -20.71 8.85
N ASP A 614 1.65 -21.54 7.90
CA ASP A 614 2.95 -22.20 7.96
C ASP A 614 4.11 -21.29 7.53
N ILE A 615 3.79 -20.17 6.87
CA ILE A 615 4.78 -19.26 6.29
C ILE A 615 4.69 -17.83 6.83
N ILE A 616 3.50 -17.36 7.25
CA ILE A 616 3.26 -15.94 7.54
C ILE A 616 4.07 -15.39 8.71
N THR A 617 4.50 -16.25 9.64
CA THR A 617 5.32 -15.87 10.80
C THR A 617 6.83 -16.02 10.54
N ASP A 618 7.23 -16.59 9.41
CA ASP A 618 8.62 -16.88 9.05
C ASP A 618 9.02 -16.04 7.82
N SER A 619 9.88 -15.04 8.03
CA SER A 619 10.29 -14.11 6.97
C SER A 619 11.01 -14.84 5.83
N THR A 620 11.90 -15.79 6.11
CA THR A 620 12.63 -16.50 5.07
C THR A 620 11.70 -17.38 4.23
N LYS A 621 10.77 -18.10 4.87
CA LYS A 621 9.75 -18.87 4.13
C LYS A 621 8.82 -17.97 3.31
N SER A 622 8.41 -16.84 3.88
CA SER A 622 7.59 -15.86 3.16
C SER A 622 8.29 -15.32 1.92
N LYS A 623 9.60 -15.00 2.01
CA LYS A 623 10.42 -14.59 0.87
C LYS A 623 10.49 -15.67 -0.21
N GLN A 624 10.76 -16.92 0.19
CA GLN A 624 10.84 -18.05 -0.75
C GLN A 624 9.53 -18.27 -1.51
N GLU A 625 8.39 -18.24 -0.81
CA GLU A 625 7.09 -18.43 -1.44
C GLU A 625 6.66 -17.21 -2.28
N TYR A 626 6.92 -15.98 -1.84
CA TYR A 626 6.74 -14.80 -2.69
C TYR A 626 7.56 -14.90 -3.98
N GLY A 627 8.85 -15.26 -3.89
CA GLY A 627 9.70 -15.45 -5.06
C GLY A 627 9.13 -16.48 -6.05
N LYS A 628 8.57 -17.59 -5.56
CA LYS A 628 7.88 -18.60 -6.39
C LYS A 628 6.60 -18.07 -7.04
N SER A 629 5.83 -17.25 -6.32
CA SER A 629 4.60 -16.65 -6.86
C SER A 629 4.91 -15.71 -8.03
N ILE A 630 6.00 -14.92 -7.96
CA ILE A 630 6.47 -14.09 -9.08
C ILE A 630 6.91 -14.94 -10.26
N GLN A 631 7.65 -16.03 -10.03
CA GLN A 631 8.04 -16.97 -11.08
C GLN A 631 6.80 -17.51 -11.81
N TYR A 632 5.77 -17.93 -11.06
CA TYR A 632 4.50 -18.39 -11.61
C TYR A 632 3.81 -17.33 -12.48
N SER A 633 3.66 -16.10 -11.98
CA SER A 633 2.96 -15.02 -12.70
C SER A 633 3.70 -14.59 -13.97
N VAL A 634 5.03 -14.44 -13.90
CA VAL A 634 5.87 -14.12 -15.06
C VAL A 634 5.80 -15.25 -16.10
N SER A 635 6.00 -16.51 -15.71
CA SER A 635 5.89 -17.63 -16.65
C SER A 635 4.48 -17.78 -17.23
N SER A 636 3.42 -17.50 -16.46
CA SER A 636 2.05 -17.51 -16.97
C SER A 636 1.85 -16.49 -18.10
N LEU A 637 2.33 -15.25 -17.88
CA LEU A 637 2.24 -14.17 -18.87
C LEU A 637 3.10 -14.43 -20.10
N ILE A 638 4.35 -14.88 -19.92
CA ILE A 638 5.23 -15.13 -21.06
C ILE A 638 4.80 -16.35 -21.87
N ASN A 639 4.37 -17.44 -21.23
CA ASN A 639 3.84 -18.61 -21.94
C ASN A 639 2.58 -18.24 -22.75
N TYR A 640 1.72 -17.36 -22.22
CA TYR A 640 0.59 -16.81 -22.97
C TYR A 640 1.05 -16.03 -24.21
N LEU A 641 1.99 -15.09 -24.03
CA LEU A 641 2.48 -14.24 -25.12
C LEU A 641 3.16 -15.05 -26.21
N VAL A 642 3.99 -16.02 -25.85
CA VAL A 642 4.67 -16.92 -26.80
C VAL A 642 3.67 -17.73 -27.61
N LYS A 643 2.58 -18.19 -26.98
CA LYS A 643 1.59 -19.05 -27.62
C LYS A 643 0.61 -18.29 -28.52
N TYR A 644 0.14 -17.12 -28.09
CA TYR A 644 -0.97 -16.41 -28.74
C TYR A 644 -0.58 -15.05 -29.34
N GLY A 645 0.56 -14.50 -28.97
CA GLY A 645 1.06 -13.23 -29.47
C GLY A 645 1.53 -13.31 -30.93
N ASN A 646 1.30 -12.25 -31.68
CA ASN A 646 1.66 -12.16 -33.10
C ASN A 646 2.54 -10.93 -33.39
N LYS A 647 2.84 -10.67 -34.66
CA LYS A 647 3.73 -9.55 -35.08
C LYS A 647 3.19 -8.14 -34.73
N ASN A 648 1.91 -8.03 -34.44
CA ASN A 648 1.25 -6.78 -34.06
C ASN A 648 1.04 -6.66 -32.55
N THR A 649 1.34 -7.70 -31.77
CA THR A 649 1.20 -7.65 -30.31
C THR A 649 2.33 -6.83 -29.68
N VAL A 650 1.95 -5.88 -28.82
CA VAL A 650 2.86 -5.11 -27.96
C VAL A 650 2.39 -5.26 -26.53
N LEU A 651 3.24 -5.85 -25.69
CA LEU A 651 2.99 -6.01 -24.27
C LEU A 651 3.82 -5.01 -23.48
N ILE A 652 3.17 -4.26 -22.60
CA ILE A 652 3.79 -3.53 -21.51
C ILE A 652 3.41 -4.30 -20.25
N PHE A 653 4.39 -4.78 -19.49
CA PHE A 653 4.09 -5.35 -18.18
C PHE A 653 5.01 -4.79 -17.09
N LEU A 654 4.49 -4.72 -15.88
CA LEU A 654 5.18 -4.10 -14.75
C LEU A 654 4.66 -4.62 -13.42
N GLY A 655 5.45 -4.42 -12.37
CA GLY A 655 4.92 -4.42 -11.01
C GLY A 655 4.08 -3.19 -10.71
N ASP A 656 3.11 -3.34 -9.84
CA ASP A 656 2.35 -2.23 -9.24
C ASP A 656 3.05 -1.64 -8.01
N HIS A 657 3.66 -2.48 -7.17
CA HIS A 657 4.45 -2.13 -5.99
C HIS A 657 5.34 -3.28 -5.49
N GLN A 658 6.16 -3.01 -4.48
CA GLN A 658 6.91 -4.03 -3.74
C GLN A 658 5.98 -4.83 -2.79
N PRO A 659 6.35 -6.06 -2.37
CA PRO A 659 5.66 -6.74 -1.28
C PRO A 659 5.93 -6.02 0.05
N ILE A 660 5.17 -6.38 1.10
CA ILE A 660 5.31 -5.82 2.45
C ILE A 660 6.75 -5.92 2.99
N ALA A 661 7.10 -5.07 3.95
CA ALA A 661 8.47 -4.91 4.44
C ALA A 661 9.06 -6.20 5.05
N ARG A 662 8.23 -7.10 5.57
CA ARG A 662 8.66 -8.43 6.04
C ARG A 662 9.31 -9.29 4.94
N VAL A 663 8.99 -9.04 3.68
CA VAL A 663 9.54 -9.75 2.51
C VAL A 663 10.60 -8.90 1.79
N SER A 664 10.30 -7.65 1.49
CA SER A 664 11.22 -6.77 0.75
C SER A 664 12.34 -6.20 1.62
N GLY A 665 12.12 -6.10 2.94
CA GLY A 665 13.03 -5.50 3.92
C GLY A 665 12.63 -4.08 4.31
N ASN A 666 12.95 -3.66 5.54
CA ASN A 666 12.55 -2.36 6.12
C ASN A 666 13.12 -1.12 5.39
N HIS A 667 14.10 -1.31 4.50
CA HIS A 667 14.77 -0.24 3.76
C HIS A 667 14.75 -0.49 2.24
N ALA A 668 13.86 -1.37 1.77
CA ALA A 668 13.70 -1.59 0.34
C ALA A 668 13.24 -0.30 -0.36
N SER A 669 13.75 -0.07 -1.57
CA SER A 669 13.21 0.99 -2.42
C SER A 669 11.76 0.67 -2.81
N ARG A 670 11.06 1.66 -3.39
CA ARG A 670 9.71 1.47 -3.96
C ARG A 670 9.76 1.09 -5.44
N ASP A 671 10.92 0.67 -5.94
CA ASP A 671 11.10 0.41 -7.36
C ASP A 671 10.48 -0.92 -7.76
N VAL A 672 9.90 -0.93 -8.95
CA VAL A 672 9.29 -2.07 -9.62
C VAL A 672 9.86 -2.17 -11.04
N PRO A 673 10.06 -3.38 -11.57
CA PRO A 673 10.45 -3.56 -12.97
C PRO A 673 9.29 -3.20 -13.90
N VAL A 674 9.63 -2.70 -15.07
CA VAL A 674 8.72 -2.50 -16.22
C VAL A 674 9.41 -2.99 -17.48
N SER A 675 8.65 -3.62 -18.38
CA SER A 675 9.15 -4.14 -19.66
C SER A 675 8.20 -3.78 -20.80
N ILE A 676 8.75 -3.40 -21.94
CA ILE A 676 8.04 -3.33 -23.22
C ILE A 676 8.54 -4.46 -24.11
N VAL A 677 7.61 -5.24 -24.65
CA VAL A 677 7.86 -6.45 -25.43
C VAL A 677 7.11 -6.37 -26.76
N ALA A 678 7.81 -6.60 -27.87
CA ALA A 678 7.23 -6.59 -29.21
C ALA A 678 8.06 -7.44 -30.19
N LYS A 679 7.43 -7.96 -31.25
CA LYS A 679 8.16 -8.52 -32.41
C LYS A 679 8.61 -7.44 -33.39
N ASP A 680 7.87 -6.35 -33.47
CA ASP A 680 8.17 -5.24 -34.37
C ASP A 680 9.30 -4.38 -33.77
N PRO A 681 10.52 -4.39 -34.35
CA PRO A 681 11.64 -3.62 -33.81
C PRO A 681 11.36 -2.12 -33.78
N LYS A 682 10.51 -1.61 -34.68
CA LYS A 682 10.14 -0.19 -34.71
C LYS A 682 9.45 0.27 -33.43
N VAL A 683 8.80 -0.64 -32.70
CA VAL A 683 8.19 -0.33 -31.40
C VAL A 683 9.26 -0.07 -30.34
N LEU A 684 10.34 -0.84 -30.36
CA LEU A 684 11.44 -0.72 -29.40
C LEU A 684 12.43 0.38 -29.79
N ASP A 685 12.61 0.66 -31.08
CA ASP A 685 13.46 1.75 -31.57
C ASP A 685 12.98 3.12 -31.04
N LYS A 686 11.66 3.30 -30.89
CA LYS A 686 11.06 4.53 -30.33
C LYS A 686 11.47 4.83 -28.89
N ILE A 687 11.91 3.82 -28.16
CA ILE A 687 12.34 3.94 -26.76
C ILE A 687 13.85 3.72 -26.58
N ALA A 688 14.62 3.64 -27.67
CA ALA A 688 16.06 3.40 -27.59
C ALA A 688 16.79 4.44 -26.70
N ALA A 689 16.36 5.71 -26.76
CA ALA A 689 16.92 6.79 -25.95
C ALA A 689 16.58 6.71 -24.45
N TRP A 690 15.76 5.74 -24.02
CA TRP A 690 15.41 5.55 -22.61
C TRP A 690 16.52 4.85 -21.82
N ASN A 691 17.52 4.28 -22.51
CA ASN A 691 18.65 3.54 -21.91
C ASN A 691 18.19 2.38 -21.02
N TRP A 692 17.12 1.69 -21.43
CA TRP A 692 16.62 0.50 -20.78
C TRP A 692 17.40 -0.75 -21.20
N ALA A 693 17.49 -1.72 -20.31
CA ALA A 693 18.23 -2.96 -20.52
C ALA A 693 17.54 -3.87 -21.55
N ASP A 694 18.33 -4.64 -22.30
CA ASP A 694 17.82 -5.70 -23.16
C ASP A 694 17.28 -6.88 -22.36
N GLY A 695 16.16 -7.44 -22.83
CA GLY A 695 15.51 -8.60 -22.24
C GLY A 695 14.54 -8.25 -21.11
N LEU A 696 14.07 -9.27 -20.38
CA LEU A 696 13.05 -9.14 -19.32
C LEU A 696 13.60 -8.66 -17.97
N GLN A 697 14.92 -8.60 -17.79
CA GLN A 697 15.55 -8.25 -16.51
C GLN A 697 16.18 -6.85 -16.60
N PRO A 698 15.69 -5.86 -15.83
CA PRO A 698 16.40 -4.60 -15.67
C PRO A 698 17.77 -4.84 -15.00
N LYS A 699 18.77 -4.03 -15.34
CA LYS A 699 20.09 -4.06 -14.68
C LYS A 699 20.11 -3.10 -13.49
N GLN A 700 21.06 -3.29 -12.57
CA GLN A 700 21.19 -2.43 -11.38
C GLN A 700 21.43 -0.95 -11.72
N ASP A 701 22.13 -0.68 -12.81
CA ASP A 701 22.48 0.63 -13.33
C ASP A 701 21.44 1.19 -14.32
N THR A 702 20.37 0.45 -14.62
CA THR A 702 19.29 0.93 -15.50
C THR A 702 18.59 2.14 -14.86
N PRO A 703 18.25 3.19 -15.63
CA PRO A 703 17.61 4.39 -15.07
C PRO A 703 16.32 4.06 -14.31
N VAL A 704 16.15 4.72 -13.16
CA VAL A 704 14.93 4.67 -12.35
C VAL A 704 14.10 5.92 -12.60
N TRP A 705 12.84 5.75 -12.97
CA TRP A 705 11.90 6.85 -13.15
C TRP A 705 10.79 6.81 -12.12
N LYS A 706 10.23 7.96 -11.73
CA LYS A 706 8.94 7.93 -11.03
C LYS A 706 7.87 7.34 -11.95
N MET A 707 7.02 6.47 -11.42
CA MET A 707 5.98 5.78 -12.19
C MET A 707 5.04 6.74 -12.93
N ASN A 708 4.72 7.90 -12.35
CA ASN A 708 3.86 8.90 -12.99
C ASN A 708 4.49 9.56 -14.23
N ALA A 709 5.82 9.45 -14.43
CA ALA A 709 6.48 9.96 -15.62
C ALA A 709 6.28 9.07 -16.85
N PHE A 710 5.88 7.80 -16.67
CA PHE A 710 5.79 6.84 -17.77
C PHE A 710 4.76 7.25 -18.83
N ARG A 711 3.55 7.66 -18.43
CA ARG A 711 2.46 8.01 -19.37
C ARG A 711 2.91 9.03 -20.42
N ASP A 712 3.44 10.16 -19.99
CA ASP A 712 3.78 11.27 -20.90
C ASP A 712 4.96 10.90 -21.80
N ARG A 713 5.94 10.17 -21.26
CA ARG A 713 7.07 9.63 -22.04
C ARG A 713 6.57 8.64 -23.09
N PHE A 714 5.66 7.74 -22.72
CA PHE A 714 5.06 6.77 -23.63
C PHE A 714 4.27 7.45 -24.75
N LEU A 715 3.36 8.37 -24.40
CA LEU A 715 2.58 9.12 -25.39
C LEU A 715 3.49 9.85 -26.38
N THR A 716 4.53 10.52 -25.88
CA THR A 716 5.52 11.23 -26.72
C THR A 716 6.29 10.27 -27.62
N ALA A 717 6.84 9.17 -27.08
CA ALA A 717 7.64 8.21 -27.85
C ALA A 717 6.85 7.58 -29.00
N TYR A 718 5.54 7.37 -28.81
CA TYR A 718 4.65 6.80 -29.82
C TYR A 718 3.88 7.85 -30.63
N GLY A 719 4.45 9.05 -30.76
CA GLY A 719 4.04 10.04 -31.74
C GLY A 719 2.82 10.87 -31.36
N SER A 720 2.53 10.98 -30.06
CA SER A 720 1.53 11.91 -29.56
C SER A 720 2.09 13.32 -29.42
N THR A 721 1.37 14.31 -29.92
CA THR A 721 1.76 15.73 -29.82
C THR A 721 1.13 16.36 -28.57
N PRO A 722 1.90 16.94 -27.63
CA PRO A 722 1.33 17.67 -26.50
C PRO A 722 0.45 18.85 -26.96
N ALA A 723 -0.74 18.94 -26.37
CA ALA A 723 -1.63 20.10 -26.46
C ALA A 723 -2.30 20.26 -25.07
N PRO A 724 -1.71 21.09 -24.19
CA PRO A 724 -2.13 21.24 -22.80
C PRO A 724 -3.50 21.90 -22.60
#